data_AF-A0A1I0TIX3-F1
#
_entry.id   AF-A0A1I0TIX3-F1
#
_cell.length_a   1.000
_cell.length_b   1.000
_cell.length_c   1.000
_cell.angle_alpha   90.00
_cell.angle_beta   90.00
_cell.angle_gamma   90.00
#
_symmetry.space_group_name_H-M   'P 1'
#
loop_
_entity.id
_entity.type
_entity.pdbx_description
1 polymer ?
#
loop_
_entity_poly.entity_id
_entity_poly.type
_entity_poly.pdbx_seq_one_letter_code
_entity_poly.pdbx_strand_id
1 'polypeptide(L)'
;MKKTLLILGGDGYLGWPLAMKLALQHPDEKIVIVDNQWRREAVRELGFDSLSHIPRLAERIAAFQRHYGIYNIHYQLFDICSTMLEDLIIREQPHTIYHLAQQCSASYSMMGLDEALHTLRNNEEGNMRLLWAVRQHVPKAHIIKLGSFGEYAKGGIPIAEGYFRPSYKGASAYTDLPYPREANDIYHISKINDSNYTAMACRIWNLRITEVMQSTVFGLLTEEMAFKPELYTRFDYDTVFGTVANRFVIQAVSGNPLTIYGNGHQRTGLMALRDAVGSLARFAAEPPAAGEHRVINHVTETHYSINELAADIIGVARKAGLKTSAVHLDDLRKENTDFKAGYEVESSLHNHPLFHSDFREVILETLQLVYPYKEQITDRHFLPFIFWEESCKSPAENSADRMWERFWNKIRKKHFGQPQLNLNPGCLGTVDITADLGTAQNGNPLALYAKTREAFRYIKQECNHLWPSPGYRFTVTYSTSQTMNLLALAMLRKLLTTKKGPFRVVTSKHEHQGGIGPFEQLSEFIVYYLPDEVLVSRGMLEEKLSLLQPDIIFLSHTYYDTGDVVHNNNTLRLLKEAAPDAWLILDVAQSLGIHQIPFGTADLITGSTHKWLFGPYGGGLTWIKHAFAEWIGALFWNGQQLLPDVETHGFSLPGGQDFKLYWQLHQSLDRYRQIGIVTALERSCELADFLRKELSLRLNTAGIAHYYLNGFPTPCLALAFTDYDPYPLYIHLHGLDIHVKCIKDRQKENGETIHIMRIGLPYYETRERLFRFIQEVEKFVSIETVLAEAISLTKDQVV
;
A
#
# COMPACT_ATOMS: atom_id res chain seq x y z
N MET A 1 41.53 -8.31 -22.82
CA MET A 1 40.40 -8.03 -21.89
C MET A 1 40.94 -7.17 -20.78
N LYS A 2 40.20 -6.17 -20.32
CA LYS A 2 40.54 -5.51 -19.05
C LYS A 2 40.41 -6.57 -17.95
N LYS A 3 41.25 -6.53 -16.91
CA LYS A 3 41.14 -7.41 -15.75
C LYS A 3 39.91 -7.00 -14.93
N THR A 4 38.71 -7.29 -15.45
CA THR A 4 37.43 -6.87 -14.86
C THR A 4 36.54 -8.08 -14.60
N LEU A 5 36.09 -8.18 -13.34
CA LEU A 5 35.04 -9.09 -12.88
C LEU A 5 33.75 -8.28 -12.72
N LEU A 6 32.68 -8.71 -13.37
CA LEU A 6 31.37 -8.05 -13.32
C LEU A 6 30.42 -8.86 -12.44
N ILE A 7 29.77 -8.22 -11.46
CA ILE A 7 28.81 -8.85 -10.55
C ILE A 7 27.47 -8.14 -10.69
N LEU A 8 26.55 -8.76 -11.42
CA LEU A 8 25.16 -8.30 -11.51
C LEU A 8 24.41 -8.80 -10.27
N GLY A 9 23.81 -7.90 -9.49
CA GLY A 9 23.12 -8.22 -8.23
C GLY A 9 24.05 -8.18 -7.01
N GLY A 10 25.12 -7.39 -7.09
CA GLY A 10 26.19 -7.37 -6.09
C GLY A 10 25.85 -6.69 -4.76
N ASP A 11 24.67 -6.09 -4.59
CA ASP A 11 24.22 -5.59 -3.29
C ASP A 11 23.39 -6.63 -2.49
N GLY A 12 23.00 -7.72 -3.17
CA GLY A 12 22.18 -8.80 -2.63
C GLY A 12 22.87 -9.69 -1.59
N TYR A 13 22.12 -10.68 -1.08
CA TYR A 13 22.54 -11.57 0.00
C TYR A 13 23.84 -12.32 -0.29
N LEU A 14 23.97 -12.90 -1.49
CA LEU A 14 25.19 -13.57 -1.98
C LEU A 14 26.16 -12.60 -2.67
N GLY A 15 25.63 -11.60 -3.38
CA GLY A 15 26.43 -10.72 -4.22
C GLY A 15 27.39 -9.84 -3.46
N TRP A 16 26.96 -9.29 -2.32
CA TRP A 16 27.80 -8.43 -1.48
C TRP A 16 29.02 -9.18 -0.90
N PRO A 17 28.86 -10.32 -0.20
CA PRO A 17 30.01 -11.09 0.28
C PRO A 17 30.89 -11.62 -0.85
N LEU A 18 30.30 -12.01 -1.99
CA LEU A 18 31.08 -12.43 -3.17
C LEU A 18 31.97 -11.29 -3.69
N ALA A 19 31.46 -10.07 -3.78
CA ALA A 19 32.24 -8.92 -4.21
C ALA A 19 33.43 -8.65 -3.29
N MET A 20 33.24 -8.74 -1.97
CA MET A 20 34.34 -8.61 -1.00
C MET A 20 35.37 -9.73 -1.15
N LYS A 21 34.92 -10.99 -1.28
CA LYS A 21 35.83 -12.14 -1.41
C LYS A 21 36.67 -12.03 -2.68
N LEU A 22 36.06 -11.70 -3.82
CA LEU A 22 36.76 -11.51 -5.09
C LEU A 22 37.72 -10.31 -5.03
N ALA A 23 37.33 -9.21 -4.39
CA ALA A 23 38.19 -8.04 -4.23
C ALA A 23 39.47 -8.37 -3.44
N LEU A 24 39.36 -9.17 -2.39
CA LEU A 24 40.49 -9.63 -1.57
C LEU A 24 41.38 -10.65 -2.29
N GLN A 25 40.78 -11.56 -3.07
CA GLN A 25 41.52 -12.57 -3.84
C GLN A 25 42.22 -11.99 -5.08
N HIS A 26 41.66 -10.93 -5.66
CA HIS A 26 42.12 -10.31 -6.90
C HIS A 26 42.33 -8.79 -6.74
N PRO A 27 43.26 -8.35 -5.87
CA PRO A 27 43.45 -6.93 -5.56
C PRO A 27 43.86 -6.08 -6.77
N ASP A 28 44.48 -6.71 -7.79
CA ASP A 28 44.92 -6.07 -9.04
C ASP A 28 43.85 -6.05 -10.14
N GLU A 29 42.66 -6.58 -9.85
CA GLU A 29 41.53 -6.65 -10.79
C GLU A 29 40.41 -5.71 -10.38
N LYS A 30 39.73 -5.15 -11.37
CA LYS A 30 38.58 -4.28 -11.18
C LYS A 30 37.34 -5.13 -10.91
N ILE A 31 36.70 -4.95 -9.76
CA ILE A 31 35.40 -5.55 -9.46
C ILE A 31 34.32 -4.50 -9.73
N VAL A 32 33.36 -4.82 -10.58
CA VAL A 32 32.23 -3.92 -10.89
C VAL A 32 30.94 -4.56 -10.43
N ILE A 33 30.28 -3.95 -9.44
CA ILE A 33 28.94 -4.30 -8.98
C ILE A 33 27.91 -3.54 -9.84
N VAL A 34 26.86 -4.22 -10.28
CA VAL A 34 25.69 -3.60 -10.90
C VAL A 34 24.47 -4.01 -10.11
N ASP A 35 23.69 -3.05 -9.64
CA ASP A 35 22.47 -3.32 -8.86
C ASP A 35 21.51 -2.14 -8.95
N ASN A 36 20.20 -2.40 -9.12
CA ASN A 36 19.18 -1.35 -9.12
C ASN A 36 18.57 -1.11 -7.73
N GLN A 37 19.00 -1.86 -6.71
CA GLN A 37 18.49 -1.83 -5.33
C GLN A 37 17.01 -2.20 -5.18
N TRP A 38 16.38 -2.76 -6.21
CA TRP A 38 14.99 -3.19 -6.18
C TRP A 38 14.70 -4.12 -5.00
N ARG A 39 15.62 -5.05 -4.70
CA ARG A 39 15.51 -5.98 -3.56
C ARG A 39 15.30 -5.25 -2.23
N ARG A 40 15.94 -4.09 -2.02
CA ARG A 40 15.76 -3.28 -0.78
C ARG A 40 14.39 -2.63 -0.75
N GLU A 41 13.94 -2.12 -1.88
CA GLU A 41 12.64 -1.47 -2.04
C GLU A 41 11.51 -2.48 -1.84
N ALA A 42 11.56 -3.62 -2.52
CA ALA A 42 10.54 -4.67 -2.44
C ALA A 42 10.30 -5.16 -1.00
N VAL A 43 11.36 -5.38 -0.20
CA VAL A 43 11.20 -5.74 1.23
C VAL A 43 10.46 -4.66 2.00
N ARG A 44 10.88 -3.39 1.85
CA ARG A 44 10.24 -2.27 2.57
C ARG A 44 8.81 -2.05 2.14
N GLU A 45 8.50 -2.21 0.85
CA GLU A 45 7.14 -2.06 0.33
C GLU A 45 6.18 -3.11 0.88
N LEU A 46 6.68 -4.32 1.13
CA LEU A 46 5.92 -5.39 1.79
C LEU A 46 5.80 -5.21 3.30
N GLY A 47 6.39 -4.16 3.86
CA GLY A 47 6.36 -3.84 5.29
C GLY A 47 7.39 -4.59 6.12
N PHE A 48 8.40 -5.19 5.47
CA PHE A 48 9.50 -5.89 6.11
C PHE A 48 10.77 -5.02 6.13
N ASP A 49 11.80 -5.49 6.83
CA ASP A 49 13.17 -5.00 6.71
C ASP A 49 14.13 -6.15 6.99
N SER A 50 15.40 -5.99 6.61
CA SER A 50 16.47 -6.87 7.08
C SER A 50 16.60 -6.75 8.59
N LEU A 51 16.87 -7.86 9.28
CA LEU A 51 17.06 -7.83 10.74
C LEU A 51 18.24 -6.95 11.15
N SER A 52 19.35 -7.04 10.42
CA SER A 52 20.49 -6.15 10.58
C SER A 52 20.32 -4.91 9.70
N HIS A 53 20.70 -3.75 10.24
CA HIS A 53 20.78 -2.53 9.45
C HIS A 53 21.79 -2.71 8.30
N ILE A 54 21.37 -2.36 7.09
CA ILE A 54 22.20 -2.47 5.89
C ILE A 54 22.59 -1.07 5.40
N PRO A 55 23.88 -0.68 5.47
CA PRO A 55 24.33 0.58 4.91
C PRO A 55 24.07 0.67 3.40
N ARG A 56 24.08 1.89 2.86
CA ARG A 56 24.00 2.09 1.39
C ARG A 56 25.20 1.45 0.71
N LEU A 57 25.07 1.06 -0.55
CA LEU A 57 26.16 0.37 -1.27
C LEU A 57 27.48 1.18 -1.26
N ALA A 58 27.42 2.50 -1.42
CA ALA A 58 28.60 3.35 -1.32
C ALA A 58 29.26 3.32 0.07
N GLU A 59 28.46 3.27 1.13
CA GLU A 59 28.95 3.20 2.52
C GLU A 59 29.54 1.82 2.84
N ARG A 60 28.94 0.76 2.31
CA ARG A 60 29.48 -0.61 2.38
C ARG A 60 30.86 -0.70 1.73
N ILE A 61 31.02 -0.12 0.54
CA ILE A 61 32.31 -0.07 -0.18
C ILE A 61 33.33 0.77 0.60
N ALA A 62 32.92 1.93 1.13
CA ALA A 62 33.80 2.76 1.96
C ALA A 62 34.23 2.03 3.25
N ALA A 63 33.33 1.29 3.89
CA ALA A 63 33.64 0.46 5.04
C ALA A 63 34.68 -0.62 4.67
N PHE A 64 34.46 -1.34 3.57
CA PHE A 64 35.41 -2.35 3.08
C PHE A 64 36.80 -1.74 2.83
N GLN A 65 36.86 -0.59 2.16
CA GLN A 65 38.09 0.16 1.92
C GLN A 65 38.81 0.53 3.22
N ARG A 66 38.10 1.00 4.24
CA ARG A 66 38.67 1.35 5.55
C ARG A 66 39.27 0.14 6.28
N HIS A 67 38.62 -1.03 6.21
CA HIS A 67 39.08 -2.23 6.92
C HIS A 67 40.22 -2.96 6.21
N TYR A 68 40.21 -2.98 4.88
CA TYR A 68 41.16 -3.81 4.11
C TYR A 68 42.19 -3.00 3.30
N GLY A 69 42.01 -1.69 3.14
CA GLY A 69 42.91 -0.86 2.32
C GLY A 69 42.85 -1.16 0.82
N ILE A 70 41.78 -1.82 0.36
CA ILE A 70 41.57 -2.23 -1.04
C ILE A 70 40.48 -1.38 -1.68
N TYR A 71 40.76 -0.84 -2.87
CA TYR A 71 39.93 0.17 -3.55
C TYR A 71 39.41 -0.28 -4.94
N ASN A 72 39.46 -1.58 -5.22
CA ASN A 72 39.15 -2.13 -6.53
C ASN A 72 37.66 -2.46 -6.76
N ILE A 73 36.79 -2.26 -5.76
CA ILE A 73 35.33 -2.40 -5.91
C ILE A 73 34.73 -1.08 -6.41
N HIS A 74 34.05 -1.15 -7.55
CA HIS A 74 33.27 -0.08 -8.14
C HIS A 74 31.80 -0.52 -8.26
N TYR A 75 30.88 0.44 -8.37
CA TYR A 75 29.46 0.12 -8.56
C TYR A 75 28.79 0.98 -9.63
N GLN A 76 27.71 0.46 -10.18
CA GLN A 76 26.80 1.12 -11.12
C GLN A 76 25.36 0.85 -10.69
N LEU A 77 24.52 1.88 -10.66
CA LEU A 77 23.12 1.77 -10.23
C LEU A 77 22.19 1.87 -11.43
N PHE A 78 21.83 0.72 -12.01
CA PHE A 78 20.84 0.63 -13.08
C PHE A 78 20.24 -0.77 -13.16
N ASP A 79 19.10 -0.87 -13.84
CA ASP A 79 18.40 -2.13 -14.12
C ASP A 79 19.05 -2.86 -15.31
N ILE A 80 19.43 -4.13 -15.12
CA ILE A 80 20.05 -4.94 -16.17
C ILE A 80 19.11 -5.22 -17.35
N CYS A 81 17.80 -5.02 -17.19
CA CYS A 81 16.82 -5.03 -18.29
C CYS A 81 16.88 -3.76 -19.17
N SER A 82 17.72 -2.78 -18.84
CA SER A 82 17.93 -1.60 -19.68
C SER A 82 19.04 -1.81 -20.71
N THR A 83 19.15 -0.89 -21.68
CA THR A 83 20.24 -0.87 -22.67
C THR A 83 21.61 -0.59 -22.04
N MET A 84 21.65 -0.07 -20.80
CA MET A 84 22.90 0.26 -20.11
C MET A 84 23.78 -0.96 -19.81
N LEU A 85 23.20 -2.17 -19.76
CA LEU A 85 23.95 -3.40 -19.57
C LEU A 85 24.93 -3.64 -20.73
N GLU A 86 24.47 -3.43 -21.97
CA GLU A 86 25.30 -3.60 -23.15
C GLU A 86 26.43 -2.56 -23.19
N ASP A 87 26.10 -1.28 -22.93
CA ASP A 87 27.07 -0.19 -22.85
C ASP A 87 28.17 -0.48 -21.80
N LEU A 88 27.78 -1.05 -20.66
CA LEU A 88 28.71 -1.46 -19.61
C LEU A 88 29.64 -2.57 -20.08
N ILE A 89 29.10 -3.62 -20.73
CA ILE A 89 29.90 -4.74 -21.24
C ILE A 89 30.88 -4.26 -22.30
N ILE A 90 30.45 -3.39 -23.22
CA ILE A 90 31.31 -2.78 -24.23
C ILE A 90 32.47 -2.01 -23.57
N ARG A 91 32.17 -1.19 -22.55
CA ARG A 91 33.15 -0.35 -21.86
C ARG A 91 34.14 -1.14 -21.01
N GLU A 92 33.63 -2.08 -20.22
CA GLU A 92 34.40 -2.79 -19.19
C GLU A 92 35.10 -4.04 -19.73
N GLN A 93 34.61 -4.64 -20.82
CA GLN A 93 35.16 -5.84 -21.44
C GLN A 93 35.49 -6.94 -20.41
N PRO A 94 34.52 -7.35 -19.56
CA PRO A 94 34.77 -8.28 -18.45
C PRO A 94 35.20 -9.65 -18.97
N HIS A 95 36.09 -10.30 -18.23
CA HIS A 95 36.49 -11.68 -18.52
C HIS A 95 35.59 -12.72 -17.82
N THR A 96 35.01 -12.34 -16.68
CA THR A 96 34.06 -13.16 -15.93
C THR A 96 32.88 -12.32 -15.45
N ILE A 97 31.67 -12.87 -15.57
CA ILE A 97 30.42 -12.21 -15.23
C ILE A 97 29.59 -13.11 -14.32
N TYR A 98 29.32 -12.64 -13.10
CA TYR A 98 28.39 -13.27 -12.17
C TYR A 98 27.00 -12.70 -12.37
N HIS A 99 26.02 -13.54 -12.70
CA HIS A 99 24.63 -13.13 -12.84
C HIS A 99 23.79 -13.58 -11.63
N LEU A 100 23.67 -12.67 -10.67
CA LEU A 100 22.87 -12.82 -9.43
C LEU A 100 21.66 -11.87 -9.39
N ALA A 101 21.57 -10.90 -10.31
CA ALA A 101 20.52 -9.89 -10.41
C ALA A 101 19.16 -10.44 -10.88
N GLN A 102 18.51 -11.25 -10.04
CA GLN A 102 17.21 -11.84 -10.34
C GLN A 102 16.27 -11.78 -9.12
N GLN A 103 14.98 -11.62 -9.38
CA GLN A 103 13.90 -11.83 -8.42
C GLN A 103 14.00 -13.30 -7.98
N CYS A 104 14.36 -13.55 -6.71
CA CYS A 104 14.74 -14.87 -6.20
C CYS A 104 13.72 -15.54 -5.25
N SER A 105 12.53 -14.97 -5.08
CA SER A 105 11.50 -15.44 -4.16
C SER A 105 10.34 -16.11 -4.91
N ALA A 106 10.14 -17.40 -4.60
CA ALA A 106 8.96 -18.16 -4.99
C ALA A 106 7.68 -17.50 -4.47
N SER A 107 7.64 -17.13 -3.19
CA SER A 107 6.48 -16.48 -2.59
C SER A 107 6.14 -15.14 -3.25
N TYR A 108 7.14 -14.28 -3.54
CA TYR A 108 6.91 -13.02 -4.25
C TYR A 108 6.28 -13.28 -5.63
N SER A 109 6.82 -14.23 -6.38
CA SER A 109 6.34 -14.56 -7.73
C SER A 109 4.88 -15.06 -7.78
N MET A 110 4.36 -15.50 -6.64
CA MET A 110 3.01 -16.05 -6.48
C MET A 110 2.06 -15.10 -5.74
N MET A 111 2.47 -13.85 -5.49
CA MET A 111 1.64 -12.86 -4.77
C MET A 111 0.45 -12.36 -5.59
N GLY A 112 0.65 -12.22 -6.90
CA GLY A 112 -0.28 -11.56 -7.80
C GLY A 112 0.28 -11.48 -9.21
N LEU A 113 -0.56 -11.00 -10.13
CA LEU A 113 -0.21 -10.89 -11.55
C LEU A 113 0.99 -9.95 -11.78
N ASP A 114 1.06 -8.83 -11.06
CA ASP A 114 2.12 -7.85 -11.26
C ASP A 114 3.48 -8.38 -10.79
N GLU A 115 3.54 -9.08 -9.66
CA GLU A 115 4.75 -9.72 -9.15
C GLU A 115 5.20 -10.89 -10.03
N ALA A 116 4.26 -11.65 -10.57
CA ALA A 116 4.50 -12.69 -11.56
C ALA A 116 5.13 -12.11 -12.84
N LEU A 117 4.49 -11.10 -13.44
CA LEU A 117 4.99 -10.42 -14.64
C LEU A 117 6.34 -9.75 -14.39
N HIS A 118 6.53 -9.12 -13.23
CA HIS A 118 7.81 -8.56 -12.83
C HIS A 118 8.88 -9.65 -12.74
N THR A 119 8.58 -10.80 -12.14
CA THR A 119 9.52 -11.92 -12.04
C THR A 119 9.99 -12.38 -13.42
N LEU A 120 9.07 -12.56 -14.38
CA LEU A 120 9.41 -12.96 -15.74
C LEU A 120 10.25 -11.90 -16.48
N ARG A 121 9.82 -10.63 -16.44
CA ARG A 121 10.55 -9.52 -17.08
C ARG A 121 11.94 -9.35 -16.48
N ASN A 122 12.05 -9.31 -15.16
CA ASN A 122 13.33 -9.13 -14.49
C ASN A 122 14.28 -10.30 -14.76
N ASN A 123 13.79 -11.54 -14.69
CA ASN A 123 14.66 -12.71 -14.76
C ASN A 123 15.02 -13.06 -16.20
N GLU A 124 14.02 -13.30 -17.05
CA GLU A 124 14.23 -13.84 -18.39
C GLU A 124 14.71 -12.78 -19.38
N GLU A 125 14.15 -11.56 -19.34
CA GLU A 125 14.60 -10.46 -20.22
C GLU A 125 16.03 -10.05 -19.87
N GLY A 126 16.34 -9.92 -18.57
CA GLY A 126 17.68 -9.58 -18.09
C GLY A 126 18.72 -10.62 -18.50
N ASN A 127 18.40 -11.91 -18.36
CA ASN A 127 19.27 -13.00 -18.80
C ASN A 127 19.47 -12.97 -20.33
N MET A 128 18.40 -12.80 -21.11
CA MET A 128 18.51 -12.74 -22.57
C MET A 128 19.36 -11.55 -23.04
N ARG A 129 19.19 -10.37 -22.43
CA ARG A 129 20.02 -9.18 -22.69
C ARG A 129 21.50 -9.44 -22.41
N LEU A 130 21.81 -10.08 -21.27
CA LEU A 130 23.18 -10.47 -20.94
C LEU A 130 23.76 -11.40 -22.01
N LEU A 131 23.04 -12.47 -22.37
CA LEU A 131 23.53 -13.45 -23.34
C LEU A 131 23.81 -12.81 -24.72
N TRP A 132 22.94 -11.89 -25.16
CA TRP A 132 23.16 -11.13 -26.41
C TRP A 132 24.37 -10.20 -26.33
N ALA A 133 24.50 -9.43 -25.26
CA ALA A 133 25.63 -8.52 -25.09
C ALA A 133 26.96 -9.28 -25.00
N VAL A 134 27.02 -10.40 -24.28
CA VAL A 134 28.21 -11.26 -24.20
C VAL A 134 28.54 -11.85 -25.56
N ARG A 135 27.56 -12.41 -26.27
CA ARG A 135 27.75 -12.96 -27.61
C ARG A 135 28.38 -11.95 -28.57
N GLN A 136 27.92 -10.70 -28.55
CA GLN A 136 28.36 -9.68 -29.49
C GLN A 136 29.72 -9.08 -29.13
N HIS A 137 29.96 -8.82 -27.84
CA HIS A 137 31.06 -7.93 -27.43
C HIS A 137 32.17 -8.64 -26.67
N VAL A 138 31.86 -9.70 -25.92
CA VAL A 138 32.83 -10.46 -25.10
C VAL A 138 32.59 -11.98 -25.13
N PRO A 139 32.53 -12.63 -26.31
CA PRO A 139 32.08 -14.03 -26.43
C PRO A 139 32.96 -15.07 -25.71
N LYS A 140 34.16 -14.66 -25.26
CA LYS A 140 35.08 -15.51 -24.49
C LYS A 140 34.91 -15.35 -22.97
N ALA A 141 34.06 -14.43 -22.52
CA ALA A 141 33.79 -14.23 -21.11
C ALA A 141 33.15 -15.48 -20.49
N HIS A 142 33.51 -15.78 -19.25
CA HIS A 142 32.89 -16.85 -18.47
C HIS A 142 31.69 -16.28 -17.72
N ILE A 143 30.50 -16.80 -17.99
CA ILE A 143 29.30 -16.46 -17.23
C ILE A 143 29.13 -17.48 -16.10
N ILE A 144 28.96 -17.00 -14.88
CA ILE A 144 28.57 -17.80 -13.71
C ILE A 144 27.14 -17.39 -13.38
N LYS A 145 26.18 -18.23 -13.76
CA LYS A 145 24.74 -17.96 -13.67
C LYS A 145 24.15 -18.69 -12.48
N LEU A 146 23.38 -17.99 -11.65
CA LEU A 146 22.56 -18.63 -10.64
C LEU A 146 21.32 -19.26 -11.29
N GLY A 147 21.26 -20.58 -11.28
CA GLY A 147 20.02 -21.35 -11.45
C GLY A 147 19.31 -21.51 -10.11
N SER A 148 18.54 -22.58 -9.94
CA SER A 148 17.99 -23.01 -8.65
C SER A 148 17.91 -24.53 -8.57
N PHE A 149 18.25 -25.10 -7.42
CA PHE A 149 18.01 -26.53 -7.19
C PHE A 149 16.51 -26.89 -7.25
N GLY A 150 15.62 -25.91 -7.04
CA GLY A 150 14.18 -26.08 -7.19
C GLY A 150 13.70 -26.28 -8.63
N GLU A 151 14.58 -26.20 -9.63
CA GLU A 151 14.24 -26.52 -11.02
C GLU A 151 13.97 -28.02 -11.24
N TYR A 152 14.64 -28.89 -10.49
CA TYR A 152 14.65 -30.33 -10.77
C TYR A 152 13.35 -31.04 -10.40
N ALA A 153 12.86 -31.88 -11.31
CA ALA A 153 11.76 -32.80 -11.02
C ALA A 153 12.23 -33.88 -10.02
N LYS A 154 11.50 -34.01 -8.90
CA LYS A 154 11.84 -34.90 -7.79
C LYS A 154 11.10 -36.24 -7.87
N GLY A 155 11.22 -36.93 -9.00
CA GLY A 155 10.47 -38.15 -9.33
C GLY A 155 10.99 -39.47 -8.74
N GLY A 156 11.92 -39.44 -7.77
CA GLY A 156 12.45 -40.64 -7.12
C GLY A 156 13.65 -41.31 -7.81
N ILE A 157 14.17 -40.72 -8.89
CA ILE A 157 15.47 -41.08 -9.48
C ILE A 157 16.58 -40.17 -8.94
N PRO A 158 17.86 -40.59 -8.97
CA PRO A 158 18.98 -39.72 -8.58
C PRO A 158 19.00 -38.43 -9.40
N ILE A 159 19.11 -37.29 -8.71
CA ILE A 159 19.21 -35.97 -9.34
C ILE A 159 20.65 -35.75 -9.80
N ALA A 160 20.85 -35.70 -11.12
CA ALA A 160 22.16 -35.46 -11.73
C ALA A 160 22.56 -33.97 -11.70
N GLU A 161 23.83 -33.68 -11.95
CA GLU A 161 24.30 -32.30 -12.19
C GLU A 161 23.91 -31.83 -13.60
N GLY A 162 22.61 -31.53 -13.76
CA GLY A 162 22.02 -30.91 -14.96
C GLY A 162 21.80 -31.84 -16.16
N TYR A 163 22.62 -32.86 -16.34
CA TYR A 163 22.54 -33.79 -17.47
C TYR A 163 22.69 -35.25 -17.03
N PHE A 164 21.99 -36.16 -17.72
CA PHE A 164 22.05 -37.60 -17.43
C PHE A 164 21.79 -38.45 -18.68
N ARG A 165 22.09 -39.76 -18.61
CA ARG A 165 21.82 -40.74 -19.69
C ARG A 165 20.68 -41.68 -19.31
N PRO A 166 19.42 -41.32 -19.57
CA PRO A 166 18.29 -42.20 -19.28
C PRO A 166 18.27 -43.43 -20.20
N SER A 167 17.61 -44.49 -19.71
CA SER A 167 17.16 -45.62 -20.52
C SER A 167 15.65 -45.78 -20.43
N TYR A 168 14.96 -45.92 -21.56
CA TYR A 168 13.50 -46.06 -21.62
C TYR A 168 13.10 -47.07 -22.69
N LYS A 169 12.21 -48.01 -22.35
CA LYS A 169 11.76 -49.11 -23.24
C LYS A 169 12.89 -49.89 -23.92
N GLY A 170 13.98 -50.16 -23.18
CA GLY A 170 15.13 -50.92 -23.67
C GLY A 170 16.11 -50.14 -24.55
N ALA A 171 15.90 -48.84 -24.76
CA ALA A 171 16.85 -47.96 -25.45
C ALA A 171 17.51 -47.00 -24.46
N SER A 172 18.85 -46.89 -24.52
CA SER A 172 19.62 -45.89 -23.77
C SER A 172 19.89 -44.66 -24.63
N ALA A 173 19.89 -43.48 -24.02
CA ALA A 173 20.25 -42.25 -24.70
C ALA A 173 21.69 -42.32 -25.25
N TYR A 174 21.88 -41.92 -26.50
CA TYR A 174 23.19 -41.92 -27.18
C TYR A 174 24.06 -40.70 -26.80
N THR A 175 23.44 -39.64 -26.28
CA THR A 175 24.09 -38.46 -25.70
C THR A 175 23.47 -38.12 -24.36
N ASP A 176 24.18 -37.36 -23.54
CA ASP A 176 23.64 -36.77 -22.33
C ASP A 176 22.43 -35.88 -22.65
N LEU A 177 21.35 -36.07 -21.90
CA LEU A 177 20.11 -35.30 -22.02
C LEU A 177 19.95 -34.38 -20.82
N PRO A 178 19.33 -33.19 -20.97
CA PRO A 178 18.98 -32.36 -19.83
C PRO A 178 18.13 -33.16 -18.84
N TYR A 179 18.47 -33.06 -17.55
CA TYR A 179 17.69 -33.67 -16.50
C TYR A 179 16.29 -33.02 -16.45
N PRO A 180 15.19 -33.78 -16.23
CA PRO A 180 13.84 -33.24 -16.22
C PRO A 180 13.64 -32.17 -15.14
N ARG A 181 12.94 -31.10 -15.52
CA ARG A 181 12.66 -29.95 -14.65
C ARG A 181 11.16 -29.77 -14.46
N GLU A 182 10.74 -29.49 -13.24
CA GLU A 182 9.34 -29.32 -12.85
C GLU A 182 9.26 -28.43 -11.61
N ALA A 183 8.50 -27.34 -11.70
CA ALA A 183 8.29 -26.41 -10.59
C ALA A 183 6.87 -25.86 -10.59
N ASN A 184 6.40 -25.46 -9.40
CA ASN A 184 5.02 -25.03 -9.16
C ASN A 184 4.89 -23.52 -8.86
N ASP A 185 5.96 -22.76 -9.04
CA ASP A 185 5.96 -21.30 -8.89
C ASP A 185 6.70 -20.59 -10.02
N ILE A 186 6.30 -19.34 -10.26
CA ILE A 186 6.73 -18.55 -11.42
C ILE A 186 8.23 -18.21 -11.33
N TYR A 187 8.78 -18.03 -10.13
CA TYR A 187 10.21 -17.83 -9.95
C TYR A 187 11.01 -19.04 -10.44
N HIS A 188 10.71 -20.25 -9.97
CA HIS A 188 11.42 -21.44 -10.41
C HIS A 188 11.16 -21.76 -11.89
N ILE A 189 9.96 -21.54 -12.41
CA ILE A 189 9.70 -21.63 -13.86
C ILE A 189 10.60 -20.67 -14.65
N SER A 190 10.76 -19.42 -14.21
CA SER A 190 11.65 -18.46 -14.87
C SER A 190 13.11 -18.93 -14.91
N LYS A 191 13.56 -19.65 -13.87
CA LYS A 191 14.89 -20.26 -13.81
C LYS A 191 15.02 -21.42 -14.79
N ILE A 192 14.00 -22.30 -14.89
CA ILE A 192 13.97 -23.37 -15.89
C ILE A 192 14.12 -22.78 -17.31
N ASN A 193 13.41 -21.68 -17.60
CA ASN A 193 13.49 -20.98 -18.88
C ASN A 193 14.87 -20.39 -19.14
N ASP A 194 15.46 -19.72 -18.16
CA ASP A 194 16.84 -19.21 -18.24
C ASP A 194 17.84 -20.31 -18.57
N SER A 195 17.71 -21.45 -17.89
CA SER A 195 18.61 -22.58 -18.06
C SER A 195 18.49 -23.16 -19.47
N ASN A 196 17.29 -23.14 -20.07
CA ASN A 196 17.09 -23.51 -21.47
C ASN A 196 17.77 -22.53 -22.43
N TYR A 197 17.64 -21.22 -22.18
CA TYR A 197 18.32 -20.19 -22.96
C TYR A 197 19.85 -20.28 -22.84
N THR A 198 20.34 -20.55 -21.64
CA THR A 198 21.77 -20.72 -21.31
C THR A 198 22.37 -21.92 -22.04
N ALA A 199 21.72 -23.09 -21.93
CA ALA A 199 22.15 -24.30 -22.64
C ALA A 199 22.16 -24.10 -24.16
N MET A 200 21.14 -23.41 -24.70
CA MET A 200 21.08 -23.04 -26.12
C MET A 200 22.20 -22.08 -26.51
N ALA A 201 22.48 -21.05 -25.71
CA ALA A 201 23.54 -20.09 -25.96
C ALA A 201 24.93 -20.72 -25.95
N CYS A 202 25.20 -21.66 -25.04
CA CYS A 202 26.43 -22.47 -25.09
C CYS A 202 26.51 -23.27 -26.40
N ARG A 203 25.50 -24.07 -26.71
CA ARG A 203 25.51 -24.97 -27.88
C ARG A 203 25.56 -24.22 -29.22
N ILE A 204 24.83 -23.13 -29.36
CA ILE A 204 24.61 -22.44 -30.65
C ILE A 204 25.50 -21.21 -30.80
N TRP A 205 25.75 -20.47 -29.71
CA TRP A 205 26.57 -19.26 -29.73
C TRP A 205 27.98 -19.47 -29.19
N ASN A 206 28.32 -20.71 -28.80
CA ASN A 206 29.64 -21.11 -28.33
C ASN A 206 30.09 -20.37 -27.04
N LEU A 207 29.12 -19.93 -26.23
CA LEU A 207 29.38 -19.27 -24.94
C LEU A 207 29.90 -20.28 -23.89
N ARG A 208 30.52 -19.75 -22.83
CA ARG A 208 31.10 -20.52 -21.71
C ARG A 208 30.34 -20.20 -20.44
N ILE A 209 29.47 -21.10 -19.99
CA ILE A 209 28.58 -20.80 -18.87
C ILE A 209 28.63 -21.92 -17.84
N THR A 210 28.87 -21.52 -16.58
CA THR A 210 28.67 -22.37 -15.41
C THR A 210 27.36 -21.97 -14.75
N GLU A 211 26.38 -22.85 -14.82
CA GLU A 211 25.09 -22.70 -14.16
C GLU A 211 25.13 -23.36 -12.78
N VAL A 212 24.85 -22.57 -11.76
CA VAL A 212 24.98 -22.94 -10.36
C VAL A 212 23.58 -23.14 -9.79
N MET A 213 23.21 -24.41 -9.59
CA MET A 213 21.90 -24.81 -9.06
C MET A 213 21.88 -24.66 -7.55
N GLN A 214 21.79 -23.41 -7.11
CA GLN A 214 21.87 -23.01 -5.71
C GLN A 214 20.73 -23.62 -4.89
N SER A 215 21.08 -24.34 -3.84
CA SER A 215 20.14 -24.78 -2.82
C SER A 215 19.81 -23.66 -1.82
N THR A 216 18.96 -23.93 -0.83
CA THR A 216 18.62 -22.92 0.18
C THR A 216 19.87 -22.52 0.97
N VAL A 217 20.21 -21.23 0.94
CA VAL A 217 21.37 -20.70 1.68
C VAL A 217 20.95 -20.22 3.06
N PHE A 218 21.76 -20.53 4.08
CA PHE A 218 21.53 -20.12 5.46
C PHE A 218 22.79 -19.53 6.12
N GLY A 219 22.59 -18.77 7.19
CA GLY A 219 23.65 -18.08 7.92
C GLY A 219 23.70 -16.57 7.63
N LEU A 220 24.70 -15.89 8.20
CA LEU A 220 24.88 -14.44 8.04
C LEU A 220 26.33 -14.05 7.74
N LEU A 221 27.30 -14.84 8.17
CA LEU A 221 28.71 -14.45 8.18
C LEU A 221 29.52 -15.12 7.07
N THR A 222 30.51 -14.37 6.57
CA THR A 222 31.62 -14.83 5.73
C THR A 222 32.92 -14.27 6.30
N GLU A 223 34.07 -14.86 5.97
CA GLU A 223 35.36 -14.44 6.55
C GLU A 223 35.65 -12.95 6.29
N GLU A 224 35.25 -12.45 5.12
CA GLU A 224 35.43 -11.07 4.67
C GLU A 224 34.67 -10.03 5.49
N MET A 225 33.68 -10.45 6.27
CA MET A 225 32.96 -9.54 7.14
C MET A 225 33.71 -9.29 8.44
N ALA A 226 34.63 -10.19 8.85
CA ALA A 226 35.44 -10.09 10.07
C ALA A 226 34.67 -9.60 11.31
N PHE A 227 33.43 -10.08 11.48
CA PHE A 227 32.50 -9.66 12.54
C PHE A 227 32.25 -8.13 12.61
N LYS A 228 32.34 -7.41 11.49
CA LYS A 228 32.05 -5.98 11.38
C LYS A 228 30.61 -5.76 10.90
N PRO A 229 29.70 -5.20 11.74
CA PRO A 229 28.29 -5.04 11.37
C PRO A 229 28.05 -4.23 10.08
N GLU A 230 28.87 -3.22 9.81
CA GLU A 230 28.80 -2.40 8.58
C GLU A 230 29.14 -3.17 7.28
N LEU A 231 29.77 -4.34 7.39
CA LEU A 231 30.05 -5.24 6.26
C LEU A 231 29.06 -6.39 6.14
N TYR A 232 28.15 -6.55 7.10
CA TYR A 232 27.19 -7.65 7.07
C TYR A 232 26.29 -7.59 5.83
N THR A 233 25.96 -8.78 5.34
CA THR A 233 24.93 -8.93 4.33
C THR A 233 23.55 -8.80 4.97
N ARG A 234 22.51 -8.76 4.12
CA ARG A 234 21.12 -8.72 4.59
C ARG A 234 20.73 -10.02 5.30
N PHE A 235 19.83 -9.95 6.27
CA PHE A 235 19.27 -11.14 6.92
C PHE A 235 17.74 -11.06 6.93
N ASP A 236 17.12 -11.76 5.97
CA ASP A 236 15.68 -11.76 5.78
C ASP A 236 15.04 -12.91 6.58
N TYR A 237 13.98 -12.60 7.33
CA TYR A 237 13.22 -13.55 8.15
C TYR A 237 11.70 -13.49 7.92
N ASP A 238 11.25 -12.66 6.98
CA ASP A 238 9.87 -12.58 6.57
C ASP A 238 9.44 -13.83 5.77
N THR A 239 8.15 -13.97 5.47
CA THR A 239 7.59 -15.13 4.75
C THR A 239 7.79 -15.08 3.24
N VAL A 240 8.24 -13.96 2.71
CA VAL A 240 8.38 -13.74 1.27
C VAL A 240 9.81 -14.04 0.84
N PHE A 241 10.80 -13.42 1.47
CA PHE A 241 12.20 -13.57 1.11
C PHE A 241 13.05 -14.31 2.13
N GLY A 242 12.57 -14.49 3.36
CA GLY A 242 13.26 -15.28 4.38
C GLY A 242 13.31 -16.76 4.01
N THR A 243 14.50 -17.36 4.12
CA THR A 243 14.69 -18.80 3.92
C THR A 243 14.26 -19.59 5.16
N VAL A 244 13.87 -20.86 5.01
CA VAL A 244 13.33 -21.66 6.12
C VAL A 244 14.27 -21.75 7.33
N ALA A 245 15.57 -21.98 7.12
CA ALA A 245 16.53 -22.07 8.21
C ALA A 245 16.75 -20.71 8.91
N ASN A 246 16.92 -19.63 8.15
CA ASN A 246 17.09 -18.29 8.73
C ASN A 246 15.83 -17.85 9.49
N ARG A 247 14.63 -18.13 8.97
CA ARG A 247 13.35 -17.90 9.67
C ARG A 247 13.27 -18.65 10.99
N PHE A 248 13.62 -19.94 10.98
CA PHE A 248 13.60 -20.78 12.19
C PHE A 248 14.57 -20.28 13.25
N VAL A 249 15.74 -19.78 12.85
CA VAL A 249 16.69 -19.12 13.77
C VAL A 249 16.06 -17.90 14.45
N ILE A 250 15.39 -17.02 13.70
CA ILE A 250 14.75 -15.82 14.28
C ILE A 250 13.54 -16.15 15.14
N GLN A 251 12.75 -17.16 14.75
CA GLN A 251 11.66 -17.69 15.57
C GLN A 251 12.20 -18.22 16.91
N ALA A 252 13.30 -18.97 16.88
CA ALA A 252 13.95 -19.46 18.09
C ALA A 252 14.48 -18.32 18.98
N VAL A 253 15.14 -17.30 18.42
CA VAL A 253 15.63 -16.12 19.17
C VAL A 253 14.51 -15.32 19.82
N SER A 254 13.40 -15.13 19.12
CA SER A 254 12.22 -14.42 19.63
C SER A 254 11.37 -15.24 20.62
N GLY A 255 11.61 -16.55 20.72
CA GLY A 255 10.82 -17.45 21.55
C GLY A 255 9.50 -17.89 20.89
N ASN A 256 9.34 -17.63 19.60
CA ASN A 256 8.21 -18.08 18.80
C ASN A 256 8.40 -19.54 18.34
N PRO A 257 7.32 -20.30 18.15
CA PRO A 257 7.39 -21.62 17.54
C PRO A 257 7.93 -21.57 16.10
N LEU A 258 8.72 -22.58 15.71
CA LEU A 258 9.17 -22.77 14.34
C LEU A 258 7.98 -23.10 13.44
N THR A 259 7.76 -22.32 12.40
CA THR A 259 6.58 -22.45 11.52
C THR A 259 6.81 -23.47 10.41
N ILE A 260 6.43 -24.72 10.64
CA ILE A 260 6.49 -25.79 9.64
C ILE A 260 5.24 -25.71 8.76
N TYR A 261 5.38 -25.62 7.44
CA TYR A 261 4.22 -25.57 6.53
C TYR A 261 3.78 -26.97 6.15
N GLY A 262 2.50 -27.26 6.38
CA GLY A 262 1.93 -28.57 6.15
C GLY A 262 2.44 -29.61 7.12
N ASN A 263 2.77 -30.81 6.64
CA ASN A 263 3.27 -31.90 7.49
C ASN A 263 4.79 -31.87 7.71
N GLY A 264 5.54 -31.03 6.97
CA GLY A 264 7.00 -30.86 7.12
C GLY A 264 7.86 -31.96 6.51
N HIS A 265 7.31 -32.86 5.69
CA HIS A 265 8.07 -33.92 5.03
C HIS A 265 8.78 -33.48 3.74
N GLN A 266 8.52 -32.26 3.28
CA GLN A 266 9.18 -31.70 2.11
C GLN A 266 10.69 -31.69 2.33
N ARG A 267 11.44 -32.12 1.33
CA ARG A 267 12.90 -32.19 1.37
C ARG A 267 13.54 -30.94 0.78
N THR A 268 14.51 -30.39 1.50
CA THR A 268 15.27 -29.21 1.10
C THR A 268 16.77 -29.48 1.07
N GLY A 269 17.47 -28.91 0.08
CA GLY A 269 18.92 -28.84 0.08
C GLY A 269 19.38 -27.58 0.81
N LEU A 270 20.46 -27.69 1.59
CA LEU A 270 21.02 -26.57 2.35
C LEU A 270 22.50 -26.36 2.01
N MET A 271 22.93 -25.11 2.12
CA MET A 271 24.33 -24.71 2.03
C MET A 271 24.59 -23.48 2.90
N ALA A 272 25.69 -23.48 3.64
CA ALA A 272 26.06 -22.31 4.44
C ALA A 272 26.47 -21.15 3.53
N LEU A 273 26.17 -19.92 3.94
CA LEU A 273 26.51 -18.70 3.18
C LEU A 273 28.00 -18.63 2.82
N ARG A 274 28.88 -18.96 3.76
CA ARG A 274 30.33 -18.96 3.55
C ARG A 274 30.79 -19.97 2.49
N ASP A 275 30.20 -21.16 2.50
CA ASP A 275 30.51 -22.19 1.50
C ASP A 275 30.02 -21.74 0.12
N ALA A 276 28.80 -21.20 0.06
CA ALA A 276 28.19 -20.72 -1.18
C ALA A 276 29.03 -19.62 -1.84
N VAL A 277 29.46 -18.62 -1.04
CA VAL A 277 30.31 -17.52 -1.51
C VAL A 277 31.71 -18.04 -1.88
N GLY A 278 32.28 -18.94 -1.07
CA GLY A 278 33.60 -19.53 -1.31
C GLY A 278 33.69 -20.29 -2.63
N SER A 279 32.71 -21.14 -2.93
CA SER A 279 32.70 -21.89 -4.18
C SER A 279 32.37 -21.01 -5.39
N LEU A 280 31.46 -20.02 -5.26
CA LEU A 280 31.18 -19.05 -6.32
C LEU A 280 32.45 -18.28 -6.72
N ALA A 281 33.24 -17.83 -5.74
CA ALA A 281 34.51 -17.16 -6.01
C ALA A 281 35.49 -18.09 -6.76
N ARG A 282 35.55 -19.37 -6.38
CA ARG A 282 36.41 -20.35 -7.04
C ARG A 282 36.06 -20.58 -8.51
N PHE A 283 34.77 -20.55 -8.90
CA PHE A 283 34.37 -20.84 -10.27
C PHE A 283 35.00 -19.90 -11.31
N ALA A 284 35.34 -18.66 -10.95
CA ALA A 284 36.05 -17.74 -11.86
C ALA A 284 37.42 -18.27 -12.31
N ALA A 285 38.07 -19.11 -11.49
CA ALA A 285 39.36 -19.71 -11.83
C ALA A 285 39.25 -20.99 -12.69
N GLU A 286 38.04 -21.51 -12.88
CA GLU A 286 37.78 -22.79 -13.54
C GLU A 286 36.80 -22.65 -14.73
N PRO A 287 37.06 -21.76 -15.70
CA PRO A 287 36.13 -21.51 -16.79
C PRO A 287 35.92 -22.79 -17.64
N PRO A 288 34.67 -23.10 -18.02
CA PRO A 288 34.39 -24.24 -18.87
C PRO A 288 34.90 -24.01 -20.30
N ALA A 289 34.99 -25.10 -21.08
CA ALA A 289 35.38 -25.04 -22.47
C ALA A 289 34.38 -24.21 -23.30
N ALA A 290 34.81 -23.70 -24.46
CA ALA A 290 33.90 -22.98 -25.36
C ALA A 290 32.73 -23.89 -25.77
N GLY A 291 31.51 -23.37 -25.62
CA GLY A 291 30.27 -24.10 -25.91
C GLY A 291 29.85 -25.10 -24.83
N GLU A 292 30.59 -25.22 -23.73
CA GLU A 292 30.22 -26.06 -22.59
C GLU A 292 29.22 -25.33 -21.69
N HIS A 293 28.09 -26.00 -21.41
CA HIS A 293 27.16 -25.63 -20.35
C HIS A 293 27.44 -26.53 -19.15
N ARG A 294 28.24 -26.02 -18.20
CA ARG A 294 28.57 -26.76 -16.98
C ARG A 294 27.51 -26.48 -15.93
N VAL A 295 26.82 -27.51 -15.44
CA VAL A 295 25.84 -27.38 -14.36
C VAL A 295 26.44 -27.95 -13.08
N ILE A 296 26.27 -27.25 -11.96
CA ILE A 296 26.77 -27.67 -10.64
C ILE A 296 25.62 -27.66 -9.64
N ASN A 297 25.40 -28.78 -8.96
CA ASN A 297 24.46 -28.86 -7.85
C ASN A 297 25.10 -28.24 -6.61
N HIS A 298 24.69 -27.01 -6.31
CA HIS A 298 25.33 -26.16 -5.32
C HIS A 298 24.64 -26.32 -3.96
N VAL A 299 24.92 -27.49 -3.37
CA VAL A 299 24.32 -28.04 -2.15
C VAL A 299 25.35 -28.84 -1.37
N THR A 300 25.35 -28.74 -0.04
CA THR A 300 26.24 -29.53 0.83
C THR A 300 25.46 -30.55 1.64
N GLU A 301 24.29 -30.12 2.15
CA GLU A 301 23.37 -30.96 2.88
C GLU A 301 22.15 -31.29 2.02
N THR A 302 22.04 -32.54 1.59
CA THR A 302 21.04 -32.95 0.60
C THR A 302 19.84 -33.64 1.22
N HIS A 303 19.87 -34.00 2.50
CA HIS A 303 18.96 -35.00 3.07
C HIS A 303 17.89 -34.44 4.02
N TYR A 304 17.86 -33.13 4.32
CA TYR A 304 16.94 -32.60 5.33
C TYR A 304 15.48 -32.53 4.85
N SER A 305 14.57 -33.07 5.64
CA SER A 305 13.16 -32.63 5.67
C SER A 305 13.01 -31.39 6.55
N ILE A 306 11.90 -30.66 6.39
CA ILE A 306 11.62 -29.47 7.22
C ILE A 306 11.46 -29.86 8.71
N ASN A 307 10.88 -31.02 9.01
CA ASN A 307 10.80 -31.54 10.39
C ASN A 307 12.19 -31.80 11.00
N GLU A 308 13.08 -32.46 10.26
CA GLU A 308 14.45 -32.74 10.73
C GLU A 308 15.24 -31.43 10.93
N LEU A 309 15.08 -30.48 10.01
CA LEU A 309 15.68 -29.15 10.11
C LEU A 309 15.20 -28.42 11.38
N ALA A 310 13.89 -28.44 11.65
CA ALA A 310 13.32 -27.83 12.84
C ALA A 310 13.85 -28.51 14.12
N ALA A 311 13.93 -29.84 14.14
CA ALA A 311 14.44 -30.59 15.28
C ALA A 311 15.91 -30.25 15.61
N ASP A 312 16.77 -30.16 14.59
CA ASP A 312 18.17 -29.78 14.77
C ASP A 312 18.30 -28.33 15.26
N ILE A 313 17.57 -27.37 14.68
CA ILE A 313 17.59 -25.97 15.13
C ILE A 313 17.09 -25.83 16.57
N ILE A 314 16.01 -26.54 16.95
CA ILE A 314 15.53 -26.61 18.34
C ILE A 314 16.61 -27.17 19.26
N GLY A 315 17.31 -28.23 18.83
CA GLY A 315 18.41 -28.82 19.59
C GLY A 315 19.53 -27.83 19.85
N VAL A 316 19.95 -27.06 18.84
CA VAL A 316 20.97 -26.01 18.97
C VAL A 316 20.46 -24.86 19.86
N ALA A 317 19.24 -24.38 19.64
CA ALA A 317 18.63 -23.30 20.41
C ALA A 317 18.53 -23.65 21.92
N ARG A 318 18.14 -24.89 22.25
CA ARG A 318 18.09 -25.38 23.63
C ARG A 318 19.46 -25.41 24.29
N LYS A 319 20.49 -25.86 23.57
CA LYS A 319 21.88 -25.82 24.06
C LYS A 319 22.35 -24.38 24.31
N ALA A 320 21.85 -23.41 23.55
CA ALA A 320 22.07 -21.98 23.74
C ALA A 320 21.15 -21.33 24.80
N GLY A 321 20.33 -22.11 25.53
CA GLY A 321 19.46 -21.61 26.60
C GLY A 321 18.13 -21.00 26.12
N LEU A 322 17.78 -21.15 24.85
CA LEU A 322 16.52 -20.65 24.28
C LEU A 322 15.41 -21.69 24.40
N LYS A 323 14.21 -21.22 24.78
CA LYS A 323 13.00 -22.04 24.79
C LYS A 323 12.33 -21.95 23.43
N THR A 324 12.26 -23.08 22.73
CA THR A 324 11.75 -23.15 21.37
C THR A 324 11.00 -24.46 21.15
N SER A 325 9.88 -24.36 20.42
CA SER A 325 9.05 -25.47 19.94
C SER A 325 8.83 -25.31 18.43
N ALA A 326 8.15 -26.28 17.81
CA ALA A 326 7.67 -26.18 16.44
C ALA A 326 6.15 -26.22 16.41
N VAL A 327 5.55 -25.63 15.39
CA VAL A 327 4.12 -25.70 15.08
C VAL A 327 3.94 -25.97 13.60
N HIS A 328 2.97 -26.82 13.28
CA HIS A 328 2.55 -27.06 11.90
C HIS A 328 1.45 -26.06 11.54
N LEU A 329 1.61 -25.37 10.42
CA LEU A 329 0.64 -24.44 9.83
C LEU A 329 0.06 -25.05 8.56
N ASP A 330 -1.02 -24.46 8.05
CA ASP A 330 -1.53 -24.83 6.74
C ASP A 330 -0.48 -24.62 5.65
N ASP A 331 -0.40 -25.59 4.73
CA ASP A 331 0.48 -25.49 3.58
C ASP A 331 -0.13 -24.61 2.50
N LEU A 332 0.24 -23.32 2.53
CA LEU A 332 -0.24 -22.36 1.56
C LEU A 332 0.38 -22.56 0.16
N ARG A 333 1.41 -23.39 0.04
CA ARG A 333 2.13 -23.66 -1.21
C ARG A 333 1.68 -24.94 -1.91
N LYS A 334 0.91 -25.80 -1.22
CA LYS A 334 0.46 -27.11 -1.72
C LYS A 334 1.62 -28.02 -2.15
N GLU A 335 2.70 -27.97 -1.40
CA GLU A 335 3.91 -28.79 -1.58
C GLU A 335 3.95 -30.01 -0.63
N ASN A 336 2.87 -30.25 0.13
CA ASN A 336 2.74 -31.37 1.05
C ASN A 336 2.99 -32.71 0.37
N THR A 337 3.79 -33.55 1.04
CA THR A 337 4.07 -34.92 0.64
C THR A 337 3.83 -35.85 1.81
N ASP A 338 3.15 -36.98 1.63
CA ASP A 338 2.84 -37.90 2.74
C ASP A 338 4.08 -38.48 3.42
N PHE A 339 5.19 -38.56 2.70
CA PHE A 339 6.47 -39.05 3.19
C PHE A 339 7.63 -38.25 2.59
N LYS A 340 8.78 -38.31 3.26
CA LYS A 340 10.05 -37.76 2.76
C LYS A 340 10.53 -38.59 1.58
N ALA A 341 10.65 -37.96 0.41
CA ALA A 341 11.08 -38.64 -0.82
C ALA A 341 12.53 -39.16 -0.74
N GLY A 342 12.71 -40.43 -1.10
CA GLY A 342 14.01 -41.09 -1.19
C GLY A 342 14.62 -40.94 -2.58
N TYR A 343 15.63 -40.07 -2.71
CA TYR A 343 16.44 -39.93 -3.92
C TYR A 343 17.86 -39.48 -3.56
N GLU A 344 18.84 -39.81 -4.38
CA GLU A 344 20.20 -39.30 -4.24
C GLU A 344 20.35 -37.99 -5.00
N VAL A 345 21.32 -37.16 -4.60
CA VAL A 345 21.67 -35.93 -5.29
C VAL A 345 23.16 -36.02 -5.61
N GLU A 346 23.48 -36.06 -6.89
CA GLU A 346 24.85 -35.92 -7.36
C GLU A 346 25.29 -34.48 -7.14
N SER A 347 26.43 -34.28 -6.50
CA SER A 347 27.03 -32.96 -6.38
C SER A 347 28.53 -33.11 -6.30
N SER A 348 29.22 -32.39 -7.17
CA SER A 348 30.68 -32.27 -7.16
C SER A 348 31.21 -31.54 -5.91
N LEU A 349 30.32 -30.92 -5.12
CA LEU A 349 30.65 -30.19 -3.90
C LEU A 349 30.26 -30.92 -2.61
N HIS A 350 29.50 -32.02 -2.70
CA HIS A 350 29.12 -32.79 -1.51
C HIS A 350 30.37 -33.42 -0.86
N ASN A 351 30.55 -33.20 0.45
CA ASN A 351 31.75 -33.55 1.22
C ASN A 351 33.07 -32.91 0.72
N HIS A 352 32.98 -31.80 -0.03
CA HIS A 352 34.18 -31.10 -0.47
C HIS A 352 34.89 -30.45 0.74
N PRO A 353 36.18 -30.72 0.98
CA PRO A 353 36.87 -30.36 2.23
C PRO A 353 36.97 -28.86 2.49
N LEU A 354 36.81 -28.02 1.46
CA LEU A 354 36.86 -26.56 1.57
C LEU A 354 35.49 -25.88 1.66
N PHE A 355 34.39 -26.59 1.38
CA PHE A 355 33.06 -25.99 1.21
C PHE A 355 31.98 -26.81 1.92
N HIS A 356 32.30 -27.33 3.11
CA HIS A 356 31.36 -28.10 3.92
C HIS A 356 31.46 -27.68 5.38
N SER A 357 30.78 -26.57 5.70
CA SER A 357 30.63 -26.09 7.07
C SER A 357 29.58 -26.93 7.81
N ASP A 358 29.84 -27.27 9.07
CA ASP A 358 28.86 -27.99 9.89
C ASP A 358 27.59 -27.14 10.10
N PHE A 359 26.44 -27.74 9.79
CA PHE A 359 25.15 -27.07 9.89
C PHE A 359 24.89 -26.50 11.29
N ARG A 360 25.14 -27.29 12.34
CA ARG A 360 24.81 -26.92 13.73
C ARG A 360 25.73 -25.81 14.22
N GLU A 361 27.00 -25.80 13.82
CA GLU A 361 27.95 -24.73 14.11
C GLU A 361 27.51 -23.40 13.48
N VAL A 362 27.14 -23.40 12.19
CA VAL A 362 26.68 -22.19 11.49
C VAL A 362 25.37 -21.67 12.09
N ILE A 363 24.44 -22.55 12.48
CA ILE A 363 23.22 -22.16 13.18
C ILE A 363 23.52 -21.53 14.54
N LEU A 364 24.44 -22.11 15.32
CA LEU A 364 24.83 -21.56 16.62
C LEU A 364 25.47 -20.18 16.47
N GLU A 365 26.38 -20.01 15.51
CA GLU A 365 26.99 -18.71 15.20
C GLU A 365 25.93 -17.68 14.79
N THR A 366 25.00 -18.09 13.92
CA THR A 366 23.92 -17.20 13.46
C THR A 366 23.00 -16.80 14.62
N LEU A 367 22.61 -17.74 15.49
CA LEU A 367 21.84 -17.46 16.70
C LEU A 367 22.53 -16.42 17.57
N GLN A 368 23.84 -16.56 17.81
CA GLN A 368 24.61 -15.61 18.62
C GLN A 368 24.69 -14.23 17.96
N LEU A 369 24.86 -14.17 16.65
CA LEU A 369 24.94 -12.90 15.90
C LEU A 369 23.61 -12.14 15.88
N VAL A 370 22.49 -12.85 15.80
CA VAL A 370 21.16 -12.23 15.69
C VAL A 370 20.48 -12.00 17.04
N TYR A 371 20.94 -12.66 18.12
CA TYR A 371 20.39 -12.49 19.47
C TYR A 371 20.32 -11.03 19.95
N PRO A 372 21.34 -10.17 19.72
CA PRO A 372 21.26 -8.75 20.10
C PRO A 372 20.12 -7.98 19.42
N TYR A 373 19.60 -8.47 18.29
CA TYR A 373 18.51 -7.86 17.54
C TYR A 373 17.13 -8.42 17.96
N LYS A 374 17.05 -9.22 19.03
CA LYS A 374 15.81 -9.85 19.48
C LYS A 374 14.63 -8.87 19.59
N GLU A 375 14.86 -7.70 20.19
CA GLU A 375 13.83 -6.67 20.39
C GLU A 375 13.38 -5.98 19.09
N GLN A 376 14.10 -6.17 17.99
CA GLN A 376 13.77 -5.63 16.66
C GLN A 376 12.95 -6.62 15.82
N ILE A 377 12.78 -7.85 16.31
CA ILE A 377 12.01 -8.89 15.64
C ILE A 377 10.52 -8.54 15.71
N THR A 378 9.84 -8.59 14.57
CA THR A 378 8.38 -8.40 14.52
C THR A 378 7.68 -9.72 14.25
N ASP A 379 7.01 -10.28 15.26
CA ASP A 379 6.41 -11.62 15.22
C ASP A 379 5.40 -11.83 14.08
N ARG A 380 4.64 -10.79 13.72
CA ARG A 380 3.67 -10.88 12.61
C ARG A 380 4.31 -11.20 11.26
N HIS A 381 5.63 -11.02 11.11
CA HIS A 381 6.36 -11.35 9.88
C HIS A 381 6.59 -12.86 9.69
N PHE A 382 6.24 -13.69 10.69
CA PHE A 382 6.36 -15.14 10.58
C PHE A 382 5.18 -15.83 9.90
N LEU A 383 4.01 -15.19 9.88
CA LEU A 383 2.77 -15.80 9.42
C LEU A 383 2.63 -15.71 7.89
N PRO A 384 2.63 -16.85 7.16
CA PRO A 384 2.47 -16.84 5.72
C PRO A 384 1.09 -16.31 5.34
N PHE A 385 1.01 -15.57 4.24
CA PHE A 385 -0.24 -14.95 3.77
C PHE A 385 -0.45 -15.07 2.26
N ILE A 386 0.40 -15.83 1.55
CA ILE A 386 0.39 -15.99 0.10
C ILE A 386 -0.01 -17.43 -0.21
N PHE A 387 -1.12 -17.60 -0.92
CA PHE A 387 -1.70 -18.90 -1.30
C PHE A 387 -1.36 -19.19 -2.77
N TRP A 388 -0.85 -20.39 -3.07
CA TRP A 388 -0.49 -20.80 -4.45
C TRP A 388 -1.67 -21.41 -5.21
N GLU A 389 -2.65 -21.95 -4.50
CA GLU A 389 -3.89 -22.47 -5.07
C GLU A 389 -5.07 -21.74 -4.45
N GLU A 390 -6.01 -21.26 -5.27
CA GLU A 390 -7.30 -20.81 -4.78
C GLU A 390 -8.11 -22.01 -4.31
N SER A 391 -8.16 -22.27 -3.01
CA SER A 391 -9.36 -22.95 -2.49
C SER A 391 -10.51 -21.94 -2.55
N CYS A 392 -11.24 -21.98 -3.65
CA CYS A 392 -12.56 -21.36 -3.79
C CYS A 392 -13.55 -22.08 -2.84
N LYS A 393 -13.40 -21.87 -1.53
CA LYS A 393 -14.40 -22.15 -0.49
C LYS A 393 -14.27 -21.09 0.60
N SER A 394 -15.29 -20.25 0.71
CA SER A 394 -15.39 -19.13 1.64
C SER A 394 -15.65 -19.61 3.09
N PRO A 395 -15.37 -18.78 4.13
CA PRO A 395 -16.07 -17.51 4.32
C PRO A 395 -15.12 -16.28 4.36
N ALA A 396 -15.37 -15.32 3.46
CA ALA A 396 -15.03 -13.89 3.51
C ALA A 396 -13.62 -13.42 4.00
N GLU A 397 -12.75 -13.04 3.05
CA GLU A 397 -11.98 -11.77 2.95
C GLU A 397 -10.80 -11.97 1.96
N ASN A 398 -10.90 -11.34 0.78
CA ASN A 398 -10.05 -11.61 -0.39
C ASN A 398 -8.55 -11.30 -0.17
N SER A 399 -7.64 -12.00 -0.87
CA SER A 399 -6.20 -11.66 -0.92
C SER A 399 -5.95 -10.27 -1.51
N ALA A 400 -6.77 -9.86 -2.48
CA ALA A 400 -6.85 -8.48 -2.98
C ALA A 400 -7.20 -7.50 -1.86
N ASP A 401 -8.09 -7.89 -0.95
CA ASP A 401 -8.51 -7.08 0.21
C ASP A 401 -7.36 -6.82 1.17
N ARG A 402 -6.50 -7.83 1.42
CA ARG A 402 -5.31 -7.67 2.27
C ARG A 402 -4.24 -6.78 1.62
N MET A 403 -4.02 -6.92 0.31
CA MET A 403 -3.11 -6.05 -0.44
C MET A 403 -3.63 -4.61 -0.47
N TRP A 404 -4.94 -4.46 -0.66
CA TRP A 404 -5.67 -3.21 -0.65
C TRP A 404 -5.59 -2.53 0.72
N GLU A 405 -5.81 -3.25 1.81
CA GLU A 405 -5.63 -2.75 3.17
C GLU A 405 -4.19 -2.26 3.45
N ARG A 406 -3.17 -2.96 2.93
CA ARG A 406 -1.77 -2.50 3.04
C ARG A 406 -1.52 -1.20 2.29
N PHE A 407 -2.06 -1.07 1.08
CA PHE A 407 -2.00 0.16 0.30
C PHE A 407 -2.60 1.35 1.07
N TRP A 408 -3.81 1.19 1.62
CA TRP A 408 -4.46 2.25 2.39
C TRP A 408 -3.72 2.58 3.68
N ASN A 409 -3.19 1.57 4.39
CA ASN A 409 -2.38 1.82 5.60
C ASN A 409 -1.09 2.59 5.27
N LYS A 410 -0.49 2.41 4.09
CA LYS A 410 0.66 3.20 3.63
C LYS A 410 0.28 4.66 3.38
N ILE A 411 -0.84 4.90 2.69
CA ILE A 411 -1.39 6.26 2.47
C ILE A 411 -1.67 6.92 3.83
N ARG A 412 -2.35 6.22 4.73
CA ARG A 412 -2.68 6.67 6.09
C ARG A 412 -1.44 7.06 6.87
N LYS A 413 -0.43 6.19 6.97
CA LYS A 413 0.80 6.49 7.72
C LYS A 413 1.56 7.68 7.14
N LYS A 414 1.61 7.81 5.82
CA LYS A 414 2.35 8.86 5.13
C LYS A 414 1.67 10.23 5.25
N HIS A 415 0.34 10.27 5.14
CA HIS A 415 -0.40 11.53 4.97
C HIS A 415 -1.32 11.86 6.15
N PHE A 416 -1.86 10.84 6.81
CA PHE A 416 -2.83 10.95 7.91
C PHE A 416 -2.33 10.21 9.15
N GLY A 417 -1.04 10.37 9.46
CA GLY A 417 -0.31 9.56 10.46
C GLY A 417 -0.68 9.81 11.92
N GLN A 418 -1.69 10.64 12.18
CA GLN A 418 -2.15 11.00 13.52
C GLN A 418 -2.71 9.76 14.25
N PRO A 419 -2.43 9.59 15.57
CA PRO A 419 -2.86 8.42 16.33
C PRO A 419 -4.38 8.38 16.55
N GLN A 420 -5.03 9.55 16.64
CA GLN A 420 -6.47 9.68 16.86
C GLN A 420 -7.26 9.04 15.70
N LEU A 421 -8.32 8.33 16.04
CA LEU A 421 -9.23 7.72 15.06
C LEU A 421 -10.37 8.69 14.79
N ASN A 422 -10.29 9.42 13.68
CA ASN A 422 -11.28 10.42 13.30
C ASN A 422 -12.33 9.82 12.36
N LEU A 423 -13.44 9.36 12.93
CA LEU A 423 -14.63 8.89 12.22
C LEU A 423 -15.71 9.98 12.13
N ASN A 424 -15.32 11.25 12.11
CA ASN A 424 -16.21 12.40 11.94
C ASN A 424 -15.73 13.40 10.85
N PRO A 425 -15.29 12.93 9.67
CA PRO A 425 -14.80 13.80 8.60
C PRO A 425 -15.85 14.78 8.05
N GLY A 426 -17.14 14.47 8.18
CA GLY A 426 -18.23 15.38 7.77
C GLY A 426 -18.34 16.65 8.63
N CYS A 427 -17.76 16.64 9.83
CA CYS A 427 -17.56 17.81 10.66
C CYS A 427 -16.19 18.42 10.41
N LEU A 428 -15.13 17.61 10.57
CA LEU A 428 -13.74 18.02 10.41
C LEU A 428 -12.88 16.82 10.03
N GLY A 429 -12.29 16.83 8.84
CA GLY A 429 -11.36 15.83 8.36
C GLY A 429 -9.96 15.97 8.98
N THR A 430 -9.24 14.86 9.04
CA THR A 430 -7.82 14.85 9.38
C THR A 430 -7.02 15.49 8.25
N VAL A 431 -6.30 16.57 8.54
CA VAL A 431 -5.49 17.28 7.53
C VAL A 431 -4.24 16.49 7.20
N ASP A 432 -3.82 16.54 5.94
CA ASP A 432 -2.58 15.94 5.49
C ASP A 432 -1.34 16.60 6.10
N ILE A 433 -0.52 15.80 6.79
CA ILE A 433 0.70 16.26 7.47
C ILE A 433 1.83 16.64 6.52
N THR A 434 1.80 16.15 5.28
CA THR A 434 2.78 16.53 4.23
C THR A 434 2.46 17.88 3.57
N ALA A 435 1.38 18.51 4.06
CA ALA A 435 0.79 19.78 3.70
C ALA A 435 1.72 21.03 3.72
N ASP A 436 2.78 21.01 4.54
CA ASP A 436 3.38 22.26 5.01
C ASP A 436 4.38 22.89 4.01
N LEU A 437 4.29 24.21 3.87
CA LEU A 437 5.29 25.01 3.18
C LEU A 437 6.53 25.07 4.08
N GLY A 438 7.61 24.41 3.66
CA GLY A 438 8.88 24.47 4.37
C GLY A 438 9.27 25.90 4.78
N THR A 439 9.93 26.02 5.94
CA THR A 439 10.28 27.25 6.68
C THR A 439 11.08 28.31 5.91
N ALA A 440 11.50 28.03 4.68
CA ALA A 440 12.47 28.79 3.91
C ALA A 440 12.03 30.17 3.38
N GLN A 441 10.77 30.60 3.58
CA GLN A 441 10.26 31.88 3.04
C GLN A 441 9.44 32.72 4.03
N ASN A 442 9.50 32.41 5.32
CA ASN A 442 8.83 33.23 6.33
C ASN A 442 9.44 34.64 6.34
N GLY A 443 8.61 35.68 6.20
CA GLY A 443 9.06 37.09 6.14
C GLY A 443 9.30 37.68 4.74
N ASN A 444 8.98 36.98 3.64
CA ASN A 444 9.05 37.52 2.27
C ASN A 444 7.66 37.57 1.58
N PRO A 445 6.91 38.70 1.70
CA PRO A 445 5.56 38.82 1.15
C PRO A 445 5.49 38.62 -0.37
N LEU A 446 6.44 39.19 -1.14
CA LEU A 446 6.42 39.09 -2.62
C LEU A 446 6.57 37.65 -3.11
N ALA A 447 7.46 36.88 -2.47
CA ALA A 447 7.64 35.46 -2.77
C ALA A 447 6.38 34.65 -2.43
N LEU A 448 5.72 34.97 -1.31
CA LEU A 448 4.46 34.32 -0.91
C LEU A 448 3.32 34.62 -1.91
N TYR A 449 3.18 35.87 -2.35
CA TYR A 449 2.22 36.24 -3.40
C TYR A 449 2.47 35.49 -4.73
N ALA A 450 3.74 35.33 -5.13
CA ALA A 450 4.10 34.58 -6.33
C ALA A 450 3.71 33.10 -6.21
N LYS A 451 4.04 32.46 -5.09
CA LYS A 451 3.66 31.07 -4.81
C LYS A 451 2.17 30.86 -4.72
N THR A 452 1.41 31.79 -4.16
CA THR A 452 -0.04 31.68 -4.11
C THR A 452 -0.68 31.77 -5.49
N ARG A 453 -0.17 32.64 -6.37
CA ARG A 453 -0.61 32.66 -7.77
C ARG A 453 -0.29 31.36 -8.50
N GLU A 454 0.87 30.79 -8.24
CA GLU A 454 1.26 29.48 -8.77
C GLU A 454 0.36 28.35 -8.23
N ALA A 455 0.20 28.26 -6.91
CA ALA A 455 -0.68 27.28 -6.26
C ALA A 455 -2.12 27.39 -6.75
N PHE A 456 -2.65 28.60 -6.95
CA PHE A 456 -3.98 28.79 -7.53
C PHE A 456 -4.10 28.24 -8.95
N ARG A 457 -3.07 28.41 -9.80
CA ARG A 457 -3.08 27.79 -11.14
C ARG A 457 -3.14 26.28 -11.05
N TYR A 458 -2.37 25.68 -10.15
CA TYR A 458 -2.41 24.23 -9.94
C TYR A 458 -3.77 23.78 -9.39
N ILE A 459 -4.32 24.46 -8.38
CA ILE A 459 -5.68 24.19 -7.87
C ILE A 459 -6.70 24.22 -9.02
N LYS A 460 -6.66 25.24 -9.89
CA LYS A 460 -7.57 25.35 -11.03
C LYS A 460 -7.38 24.19 -12.02
N GLN A 461 -6.14 23.76 -12.27
CA GLN A 461 -5.85 22.59 -13.10
C GLN A 461 -6.39 21.30 -12.48
N GLU A 462 -6.11 21.05 -11.20
CA GLU A 462 -6.59 19.87 -10.49
C GLU A 462 -8.12 19.82 -10.44
N CYS A 463 -8.78 20.95 -10.13
CA CYS A 463 -10.24 21.05 -10.17
C CYS A 463 -10.80 20.80 -11.57
N ASN A 464 -10.18 21.31 -12.64
CA ASN A 464 -10.63 21.05 -14.00
C ASN A 464 -10.47 19.58 -14.41
N HIS A 465 -9.47 18.87 -13.89
CA HIS A 465 -9.29 17.43 -14.12
C HIS A 465 -10.30 16.60 -13.33
N LEU A 466 -10.47 16.90 -12.04
CA LEU A 466 -11.40 16.19 -11.16
C LEU A 466 -12.86 16.44 -11.55
N TRP A 467 -13.16 17.68 -11.91
CA TRP A 467 -14.50 18.22 -12.04
C TRP A 467 -14.58 19.22 -13.22
N PRO A 468 -14.59 18.74 -14.47
CA PRO A 468 -14.80 19.60 -15.62
C PRO A 468 -16.10 20.39 -15.50
N SER A 469 -16.00 21.72 -15.44
CA SER A 469 -17.14 22.61 -15.16
C SER A 469 -17.32 23.69 -16.26
N PRO A 470 -17.66 23.31 -17.49
CA PRO A 470 -17.81 24.26 -18.59
C PRO A 470 -18.92 25.28 -18.29
N GLY A 471 -18.66 26.56 -18.55
CA GLY A 471 -19.61 27.65 -18.29
C GLY A 471 -19.65 28.16 -16.84
N TYR A 472 -18.74 27.70 -15.99
CA TYR A 472 -18.59 28.18 -14.61
C TYR A 472 -17.28 28.94 -14.43
N ARG A 473 -17.37 30.04 -13.69
CA ARG A 473 -16.26 30.72 -13.04
C ARG A 473 -15.86 29.90 -11.82
N PHE A 474 -14.57 29.59 -11.69
CA PHE A 474 -14.02 28.86 -10.55
C PHE A 474 -13.20 29.79 -9.66
N THR A 475 -13.37 29.68 -8.35
CA THR A 475 -12.52 30.36 -7.37
C THR A 475 -12.36 29.57 -6.07
N VAL A 476 -11.28 29.86 -5.36
CA VAL A 476 -11.12 29.48 -3.95
C VAL A 476 -11.83 30.54 -3.10
N THR A 477 -12.65 30.06 -2.16
CA THR A 477 -13.42 30.88 -1.22
C THR A 477 -13.13 30.44 0.22
N TYR A 478 -13.82 31.05 1.19
CA TYR A 478 -13.81 30.56 2.55
C TYR A 478 -14.68 29.30 2.66
N SER A 479 -14.69 28.68 3.85
CA SER A 479 -15.63 27.61 4.16
C SER A 479 -17.06 27.95 3.73
N THR A 480 -17.85 26.92 3.43
CA THR A 480 -19.25 27.07 2.99
C THR A 480 -20.00 28.04 3.89
N SER A 481 -19.84 27.95 5.20
CA SER A 481 -20.57 28.81 6.14
C SER A 481 -20.28 30.29 5.97
N GLN A 482 -19.02 30.66 5.79
CA GLN A 482 -18.66 32.05 5.57
C GLN A 482 -19.10 32.53 4.18
N THR A 483 -18.91 31.69 3.16
CA THR A 483 -19.33 31.99 1.79
C THR A 483 -20.84 32.18 1.68
N MET A 484 -21.65 31.35 2.35
CA MET A 484 -23.11 31.44 2.36
C MET A 484 -23.63 32.69 3.07
N ASN A 485 -22.99 33.13 4.15
CA ASN A 485 -23.32 34.41 4.79
C ASN A 485 -23.13 35.60 3.83
N LEU A 486 -21.98 35.65 3.16
CA LEU A 486 -21.69 36.71 2.18
C LEU A 486 -22.64 36.63 0.97
N LEU A 487 -22.95 35.41 0.53
CA LEU A 487 -23.86 35.15 -0.58
C LEU A 487 -25.27 35.64 -0.27
N ALA A 488 -25.84 35.25 0.89
CA ALA A 488 -27.18 35.66 1.28
C ALA A 488 -27.32 37.20 1.34
N LEU A 489 -26.34 37.90 1.91
CA LEU A 489 -26.32 39.37 1.95
C LEU A 489 -26.17 40.00 0.56
N ALA A 490 -25.30 39.45 -0.29
CA ALA A 490 -25.11 39.95 -1.66
C ALA A 490 -26.36 39.73 -2.52
N MET A 491 -27.02 38.58 -2.37
CA MET A 491 -28.29 38.27 -3.02
C MET A 491 -29.41 39.16 -2.51
N LEU A 492 -29.54 39.36 -1.20
CA LEU A 492 -30.52 40.27 -0.61
C LEU A 492 -30.42 41.67 -1.21
N ARG A 493 -29.20 42.24 -1.23
CA ARG A 493 -28.95 43.55 -1.84
C ARG A 493 -29.41 43.58 -3.30
N LYS A 494 -29.17 42.52 -4.07
CA LYS A 494 -29.52 42.46 -5.49
C LYS A 494 -31.01 42.26 -5.72
N LEU A 495 -31.65 41.37 -4.98
CA LEU A 495 -33.09 41.13 -5.06
C LEU A 495 -33.90 42.38 -4.69
N LEU A 496 -33.43 43.18 -3.73
CA LEU A 496 -34.06 44.47 -3.37
C LEU A 496 -34.02 45.51 -4.49
N THR A 497 -33.18 45.34 -5.52
CA THR A 497 -33.18 46.25 -6.69
C THR A 497 -34.35 45.97 -7.64
N THR A 498 -34.92 44.76 -7.62
CA THR A 498 -35.95 44.33 -8.57
C THR A 498 -37.32 44.15 -7.92
N LYS A 499 -37.41 43.78 -6.64
CA LYS A 499 -38.69 43.60 -5.95
C LYS A 499 -38.60 43.83 -4.43
N LYS A 500 -39.76 44.06 -3.80
CA LYS A 500 -39.88 44.14 -2.33
C LYS A 500 -40.10 42.74 -1.75
N GLY A 501 -39.40 42.42 -0.66
CA GLY A 501 -39.53 41.15 0.04
C GLY A 501 -40.88 40.96 0.75
N PRO A 502 -41.08 39.82 1.44
CA PRO A 502 -40.08 38.79 1.71
C PRO A 502 -39.76 37.91 0.49
N PHE A 503 -38.50 37.48 0.40
CA PHE A 503 -37.98 36.59 -0.64
C PHE A 503 -38.13 35.14 -0.23
N ARG A 504 -38.55 34.28 -1.16
CA ARG A 504 -38.92 32.90 -0.81
C ARG A 504 -37.75 31.96 -1.10
N VAL A 505 -37.33 31.22 -0.09
CA VAL A 505 -36.27 30.21 -0.19
C VAL A 505 -36.90 28.84 -0.02
N VAL A 506 -36.67 27.94 -0.97
CA VAL A 506 -37.10 26.54 -0.86
C VAL A 506 -35.89 25.65 -0.60
N THR A 507 -36.05 24.69 0.31
CA THR A 507 -34.96 23.83 0.78
C THR A 507 -35.45 22.46 1.27
N SER A 508 -34.52 21.54 1.53
CA SER A 508 -34.78 20.25 2.20
C SER A 508 -34.72 20.37 3.72
N LYS A 509 -35.25 19.39 4.46
CA LYS A 509 -35.15 19.31 5.94
C LYS A 509 -33.78 18.84 6.45
N HIS A 510 -32.86 18.52 5.54
CA HIS A 510 -31.59 17.86 5.83
C HIS A 510 -30.39 18.82 5.75
N GLU A 511 -30.65 20.11 5.59
CA GLU A 511 -29.61 21.10 5.40
C GLU A 511 -28.78 21.34 6.66
N HIS A 512 -27.49 21.59 6.45
CA HIS A 512 -26.61 22.02 7.52
C HIS A 512 -26.87 23.50 7.85
N GLN A 513 -26.94 23.84 9.14
CA GLN A 513 -27.18 25.21 9.60
C GLN A 513 -26.18 26.23 9.03
N GLY A 514 -24.94 25.80 8.79
CA GLY A 514 -23.92 26.62 8.18
C GLY A 514 -24.27 27.07 6.74
N GLY A 515 -25.12 26.35 6.02
CA GLY A 515 -25.55 26.69 4.67
C GLY A 515 -26.86 27.48 4.64
N ILE A 516 -27.92 26.91 5.22
CA ILE A 516 -29.28 27.48 5.18
C ILE A 516 -29.49 28.61 6.21
N GLY A 517 -28.76 28.58 7.34
CA GLY A 517 -28.95 29.48 8.47
C GLY A 517 -28.96 30.97 8.14
N PRO A 518 -28.11 31.50 7.24
CA PRO A 518 -28.19 32.90 6.84
C PRO A 518 -29.57 33.29 6.29
N PHE A 519 -30.24 32.41 5.55
CA PHE A 519 -31.59 32.65 5.03
C PHE A 519 -32.68 32.52 6.10
N GLU A 520 -32.46 31.71 7.14
CA GLU A 520 -33.41 31.61 8.25
C GLU A 520 -33.34 32.81 9.21
N GLN A 521 -32.14 33.38 9.39
CA GLN A 521 -31.90 34.44 10.35
C GLN A 521 -32.17 35.84 9.79
N LEU A 522 -32.10 36.01 8.47
CA LEU A 522 -32.42 37.27 7.80
C LEU A 522 -33.93 37.35 7.56
N SER A 523 -34.59 38.29 8.25
CA SER A 523 -36.06 38.48 8.23
C SER A 523 -36.67 38.75 6.84
N GLU A 524 -35.84 39.17 5.90
CA GLU A 524 -36.21 39.45 4.51
C GLU A 524 -36.42 38.18 3.69
N PHE A 525 -36.00 37.01 4.20
CA PHE A 525 -36.24 35.71 3.60
C PHE A 525 -37.30 34.92 4.38
N ILE A 526 -38.10 34.15 3.65
CA ILE A 526 -38.98 33.12 4.23
C ILE A 526 -38.54 31.78 3.68
N VAL A 527 -38.17 30.86 4.58
CA VAL A 527 -37.68 29.53 4.24
C VAL A 527 -38.82 28.51 4.29
N TYR A 528 -38.98 27.76 3.20
CA TYR A 528 -39.95 26.68 3.04
C TYR A 528 -39.22 25.34 2.91
N TYR A 529 -39.47 24.47 3.88
CA TYR A 529 -38.94 23.11 3.92
C TYR A 529 -39.86 22.15 3.18
N LEU A 530 -39.37 21.57 2.08
CA LEU A 530 -40.10 20.54 1.35
C LEU A 530 -39.77 19.15 1.91
N PRO A 531 -40.78 18.27 2.08
CA PRO A 531 -40.57 16.86 2.39
C PRO A 531 -39.84 16.13 1.25
N ASP A 532 -39.12 15.06 1.59
CA ASP A 532 -38.36 14.26 0.62
C ASP A 532 -39.26 13.68 -0.48
N GLU A 533 -40.47 13.23 -0.14
CA GLU A 533 -41.47 12.72 -1.09
C GLU A 533 -41.82 13.74 -2.19
N VAL A 534 -41.83 15.04 -1.85
CA VAL A 534 -42.06 16.12 -2.80
C VAL A 534 -40.83 16.33 -3.67
N LEU A 535 -39.63 16.37 -3.07
CA LEU A 535 -38.38 16.65 -3.78
C LEU A 535 -38.04 15.59 -4.84
N VAL A 536 -38.51 14.35 -4.69
CA VAL A 536 -38.25 13.26 -5.65
C VAL A 536 -39.40 13.02 -6.64
N SER A 537 -40.57 13.63 -6.46
CA SER A 537 -41.74 13.42 -7.31
C SER A 537 -41.98 14.62 -8.22
N ARG A 538 -41.84 14.42 -9.54
CA ARG A 538 -42.01 15.49 -10.54
C ARG A 538 -43.35 16.23 -10.39
N GLY A 539 -44.46 15.50 -10.32
CA GLY A 539 -45.79 16.11 -10.26
C GLY A 539 -46.01 16.93 -8.98
N MET A 540 -45.62 16.38 -7.83
CA MET A 540 -45.77 17.09 -6.54
C MET A 540 -44.82 18.28 -6.44
N LEU A 541 -43.62 18.16 -7.00
CA LEU A 541 -42.64 19.23 -7.04
C LEU A 541 -43.11 20.39 -7.92
N GLU A 542 -43.58 20.10 -9.14
CA GLU A 542 -44.13 21.11 -10.06
C GLU A 542 -45.33 21.83 -9.43
N GLU A 543 -46.24 21.10 -8.78
CA GLU A 543 -47.37 21.69 -8.06
C GLU A 543 -46.89 22.61 -6.92
N LYS A 544 -46.00 22.12 -6.05
CA LYS A 544 -45.53 22.93 -4.91
C LYS A 544 -44.71 24.15 -5.34
N LEU A 545 -43.83 24.03 -6.32
CA LEU A 545 -43.00 25.13 -6.77
C LEU A 545 -43.80 26.18 -7.55
N SER A 546 -44.81 25.77 -8.32
CA SER A 546 -45.72 26.71 -9.00
C SER A 546 -46.54 27.55 -8.01
N LEU A 547 -46.91 26.97 -6.86
CA LEU A 547 -47.60 27.68 -5.77
C LEU A 547 -46.65 28.60 -4.99
N LEU A 548 -45.45 28.12 -4.65
CA LEU A 548 -44.50 28.89 -3.83
C LEU A 548 -43.81 30.00 -4.61
N GLN A 549 -43.51 29.79 -5.90
CA GLN A 549 -42.72 30.69 -6.75
C GLN A 549 -41.44 31.16 -6.03
N PRO A 550 -40.48 30.26 -5.75
CA PRO A 550 -39.29 30.60 -4.99
C PRO A 550 -38.38 31.56 -5.76
N ASP A 551 -37.64 32.37 -5.01
CA ASP A 551 -36.51 33.17 -5.51
C ASP A 551 -35.21 32.40 -5.51
N ILE A 552 -35.08 31.54 -4.51
CA ILE A 552 -33.86 30.79 -4.22
C ILE A 552 -34.26 29.36 -3.91
N ILE A 553 -33.55 28.43 -4.51
CA ILE A 553 -33.59 27.02 -4.12
C ILE A 553 -32.21 26.71 -3.57
N PHE A 554 -32.13 26.34 -2.30
CA PHE A 554 -30.90 25.92 -1.64
C PHE A 554 -31.01 24.46 -1.28
N LEU A 555 -30.04 23.64 -1.70
CA LEU A 555 -30.05 22.21 -1.43
C LEU A 555 -28.64 21.67 -1.19
N SER A 556 -28.52 20.71 -0.29
CA SER A 556 -27.29 19.92 -0.12
C SER A 556 -27.25 18.74 -1.08
N HIS A 557 -26.18 18.60 -1.85
CA HIS A 557 -25.98 17.44 -2.73
C HIS A 557 -26.02 16.12 -1.95
N THR A 558 -25.42 16.13 -0.76
CA THR A 558 -25.44 15.01 0.19
C THR A 558 -26.01 15.52 1.51
N TYR A 559 -27.05 14.85 1.99
CA TYR A 559 -27.74 15.23 3.22
C TYR A 559 -26.79 15.20 4.42
N TYR A 560 -26.84 16.23 5.26
CA TYR A 560 -25.89 16.36 6.34
C TYR A 560 -26.04 15.24 7.35
N ASP A 561 -27.25 14.91 7.76
CA ASP A 561 -27.57 14.00 8.84
C ASP A 561 -27.48 12.52 8.46
N THR A 562 -27.96 12.14 7.27
CA THR A 562 -27.93 10.75 6.81
C THR A 562 -26.66 10.45 6.01
N GLY A 563 -26.16 11.38 5.21
CA GLY A 563 -25.07 11.12 4.26
C GLY A 563 -25.54 10.53 2.93
N ASP A 564 -26.85 10.54 2.66
CA ASP A 564 -27.39 10.09 1.37
C ASP A 564 -27.17 11.14 0.28
N VAL A 565 -26.83 10.68 -0.93
CA VAL A 565 -26.74 11.52 -2.12
C VAL A 565 -28.12 11.59 -2.77
N VAL A 566 -28.77 12.75 -2.68
CA VAL A 566 -30.17 12.89 -3.09
C VAL A 566 -30.32 13.68 -4.38
N HIS A 567 -29.49 14.70 -4.61
CA HIS A 567 -29.67 15.62 -5.73
C HIS A 567 -28.63 15.43 -6.82
N ASN A 568 -28.96 14.63 -7.83
CA ASN A 568 -28.16 14.49 -9.06
C ASN A 568 -28.62 15.47 -10.15
N ASN A 569 -27.95 15.45 -11.31
CA ASN A 569 -28.28 16.31 -12.45
C ASN A 569 -29.74 16.24 -12.91
N ASN A 570 -30.41 15.08 -12.78
CA ASN A 570 -31.81 14.94 -13.15
C ASN A 570 -32.72 15.64 -12.14
N THR A 571 -32.53 15.41 -10.84
CA THR A 571 -33.33 16.06 -9.79
C THR A 571 -33.16 17.58 -9.83
N LEU A 572 -31.93 18.06 -10.01
CA LEU A 572 -31.64 19.48 -10.15
C LEU A 572 -32.32 20.07 -11.40
N ARG A 573 -32.36 19.32 -12.52
CA ARG A 573 -33.04 19.75 -13.74
C ARG A 573 -34.54 19.89 -13.52
N LEU A 574 -35.18 18.92 -12.86
CA LEU A 574 -36.61 18.99 -12.54
C LEU A 574 -36.93 20.23 -11.69
N LEU A 575 -36.11 20.53 -10.67
CA LEU A 575 -36.25 21.74 -9.84
C LEU A 575 -36.17 23.01 -10.68
N LYS A 576 -35.18 23.08 -11.58
CA LYS A 576 -34.99 24.26 -12.44
C LYS A 576 -36.05 24.39 -13.54
N GLU A 577 -36.58 23.28 -14.06
CA GLU A 577 -37.72 23.28 -14.98
C GLU A 577 -39.00 23.77 -14.30
N ALA A 578 -39.24 23.35 -13.05
CA ALA A 578 -40.41 23.73 -12.27
C ALA A 578 -40.34 25.17 -11.72
N ALA A 579 -39.14 25.72 -11.52
CA ALA A 579 -38.91 27.09 -11.06
C ALA A 579 -37.74 27.75 -11.85
N PRO A 580 -37.96 28.12 -13.13
CA PRO A 580 -36.90 28.59 -14.02
C PRO A 580 -36.25 29.89 -13.56
N ASP A 581 -37.03 30.77 -12.93
CA ASP A 581 -36.57 32.08 -12.47
C ASP A 581 -35.85 32.03 -11.11
N ALA A 582 -35.95 30.92 -10.37
CA ALA A 582 -35.32 30.77 -9.07
C ALA A 582 -33.83 30.48 -9.20
N TRP A 583 -32.99 31.12 -8.39
CA TRP A 583 -31.56 30.82 -8.34
C TRP A 583 -31.30 29.53 -7.57
N LEU A 584 -30.63 28.56 -8.21
CA LEU A 584 -30.35 27.26 -7.62
C LEU A 584 -28.93 27.22 -7.05
N ILE A 585 -28.82 27.07 -5.72
CA ILE A 585 -27.57 26.95 -4.98
C ILE A 585 -27.42 25.52 -4.49
N LEU A 586 -26.28 24.90 -4.81
CA LEU A 586 -25.95 23.55 -4.38
C LEU A 586 -24.79 23.57 -3.37
N ASP A 587 -25.04 23.11 -2.15
CA ASP A 587 -23.99 22.84 -1.16
C ASP A 587 -23.40 21.44 -1.37
N VAL A 588 -22.10 21.39 -1.64
CA VAL A 588 -21.34 20.15 -1.84
C VAL A 588 -20.37 19.88 -0.71
N ALA A 589 -20.49 20.55 0.45
CA ALA A 589 -19.57 20.37 1.58
C ALA A 589 -19.49 18.92 2.09
N GLN A 590 -20.57 18.15 1.97
CA GLN A 590 -20.59 16.73 2.37
C GLN A 590 -20.25 15.77 1.23
N SER A 591 -20.08 16.24 -0.01
CA SER A 591 -19.72 15.42 -1.18
C SER A 591 -18.33 15.72 -1.75
N LEU A 592 -17.80 16.92 -1.51
CA LEU A 592 -16.52 17.37 -2.02
C LEU A 592 -15.38 16.53 -1.42
N GLY A 593 -14.78 15.67 -2.24
CA GLY A 593 -13.74 14.72 -1.84
C GLY A 593 -14.19 13.26 -1.75
N ILE A 594 -15.48 12.95 -1.98
CA ILE A 594 -16.00 11.57 -2.01
C ILE A 594 -17.01 11.30 -3.13
N HIS A 595 -17.67 12.30 -3.71
CA HIS A 595 -18.64 12.09 -4.80
C HIS A 595 -18.31 12.93 -6.04
N GLN A 596 -18.79 12.48 -7.20
CA GLN A 596 -18.86 13.29 -8.41
C GLN A 596 -19.85 14.45 -8.21
N ILE A 597 -19.47 15.65 -8.64
CA ILE A 597 -20.28 16.85 -8.44
C ILE A 597 -21.16 17.12 -9.67
N PRO A 598 -22.47 17.36 -9.51
CA PRO A 598 -23.41 17.52 -10.63
C PRO A 598 -23.35 18.94 -11.22
N PHE A 599 -22.37 19.18 -12.10
CA PHE A 599 -22.28 20.43 -12.87
C PHE A 599 -23.31 20.50 -14.00
N GLY A 600 -23.73 21.72 -14.30
CA GLY A 600 -24.61 22.05 -15.43
C GLY A 600 -25.83 22.84 -14.98
N THR A 601 -26.60 22.29 -14.04
CA THR A 601 -27.91 22.87 -13.68
C THR A 601 -27.85 23.95 -12.60
N ALA A 602 -27.11 23.73 -11.51
CA ALA A 602 -27.03 24.69 -10.40
C ALA A 602 -26.37 26.01 -10.82
N ASP A 603 -26.87 27.14 -10.34
CA ASP A 603 -26.32 28.46 -10.70
C ASP A 603 -25.07 28.81 -9.88
N LEU A 604 -24.99 28.26 -8.66
CA LEU A 604 -23.82 28.30 -7.80
C LEU A 604 -23.62 26.96 -7.10
N ILE A 605 -22.39 26.47 -7.07
CA ILE A 605 -21.98 25.25 -6.35
C ILE A 605 -20.86 25.64 -5.39
N THR A 606 -20.99 25.29 -4.10
CA THR A 606 -19.98 25.66 -3.10
C THR A 606 -19.75 24.54 -2.09
N GLY A 607 -18.51 24.35 -1.64
CA GLY A 607 -18.17 23.29 -0.68
C GLY A 607 -16.95 23.61 0.16
N SER A 608 -16.95 23.10 1.39
CA SER A 608 -15.84 23.25 2.34
C SER A 608 -14.76 22.20 2.10
N THR A 609 -13.48 22.58 2.13
CA THR A 609 -12.37 21.67 1.81
C THR A 609 -11.87 20.85 2.99
N HIS A 610 -12.13 21.30 4.22
CA HIS A 610 -11.63 20.67 5.46
C HIS A 610 -12.43 19.44 5.92
N LYS A 611 -13.35 18.94 5.09
CA LYS A 611 -14.18 17.78 5.39
C LYS A 611 -13.62 16.55 4.69
N TRP A 612 -14.34 16.05 3.69
CA TRP A 612 -14.01 14.84 2.94
C TRP A 612 -12.87 15.00 1.93
N LEU A 613 -12.51 16.23 1.56
CA LEU A 613 -11.32 16.52 0.76
C LEU A 613 -10.04 16.54 1.60
N PHE A 614 -10.14 16.55 2.93
CA PHE A 614 -9.00 16.59 3.86
C PHE A 614 -8.06 17.78 3.63
N GLY A 615 -8.61 18.87 3.09
CA GLY A 615 -7.91 20.12 2.81
C GLY A 615 -7.78 21.03 4.04
N PRO A 616 -7.20 22.22 3.86
CA PRO A 616 -6.94 23.16 4.95
C PRO A 616 -8.22 23.69 5.59
N TYR A 617 -8.12 24.00 6.89
CA TYR A 617 -9.17 24.67 7.64
C TYR A 617 -9.49 26.05 7.07
N GLY A 618 -10.77 26.42 7.11
CA GLY A 618 -11.24 27.71 6.57
C GLY A 618 -11.30 27.81 5.05
N GLY A 619 -10.82 26.81 4.30
CA GLY A 619 -10.90 26.77 2.84
C GLY A 619 -12.24 26.29 2.28
N GLY A 620 -12.57 26.80 1.09
CA GLY A 620 -13.71 26.39 0.28
C GLY A 620 -13.43 26.50 -1.22
N LEU A 621 -14.21 25.76 -2.00
CA LEU A 621 -14.23 25.83 -3.45
C LEU A 621 -15.62 26.27 -3.90
N THR A 622 -15.67 27.19 -4.87
CA THR A 622 -16.93 27.70 -5.40
C THR A 622 -16.87 27.79 -6.92
N TRP A 623 -17.93 27.30 -7.57
CA TRP A 623 -18.18 27.40 -8.99
C TRP A 623 -19.45 28.21 -9.22
N ILE A 624 -19.39 29.19 -10.11
CA ILE A 624 -20.47 30.17 -10.31
C ILE A 624 -20.72 30.30 -11.81
N LYS A 625 -21.96 30.10 -12.28
CA LYS A 625 -22.27 30.38 -13.69
C LYS A 625 -22.01 31.85 -14.02
N HIS A 626 -21.54 32.14 -15.24
CA HIS A 626 -21.29 33.51 -15.67
C HIS A 626 -22.50 34.44 -15.47
N ALA A 627 -23.70 34.00 -15.87
CA ALA A 627 -24.93 34.77 -15.70
C ALA A 627 -25.25 35.09 -14.22
N PHE A 628 -25.04 34.12 -13.31
CA PHE A 628 -25.23 34.36 -11.88
C PHE A 628 -24.19 35.34 -11.34
N ALA A 629 -22.92 35.17 -11.75
CA ALA A 629 -21.83 36.04 -11.32
C ALA A 629 -22.02 37.49 -11.80
N GLU A 630 -22.50 37.70 -13.02
CA GLU A 630 -22.87 39.00 -13.57
C GLU A 630 -24.04 39.63 -12.81
N TRP A 631 -25.09 38.84 -12.54
CA TRP A 631 -26.25 39.30 -11.79
C TRP A 631 -25.86 39.74 -10.37
N ILE A 632 -25.13 38.90 -9.63
CA ILE A 632 -24.76 39.18 -8.23
C ILE A 632 -23.66 40.25 -8.10
N GLY A 633 -22.81 40.36 -9.13
CA GLY A 633 -21.71 41.32 -9.24
C GLY A 633 -20.43 40.85 -8.55
N ALA A 634 -20.44 40.74 -7.23
CA ALA A 634 -19.30 40.31 -6.42
C ALA A 634 -19.73 39.91 -5.00
N LEU A 635 -18.95 39.03 -4.36
CA LEU A 635 -19.02 38.74 -2.93
C LEU A 635 -18.09 39.67 -2.12
N PHE A 636 -16.95 40.06 -2.71
CA PHE A 636 -15.97 40.94 -2.10
C PHE A 636 -15.84 42.25 -2.90
N TRP A 637 -16.04 43.39 -2.22
CA TRP A 637 -16.20 44.71 -2.84
C TRP A 637 -14.99 45.65 -2.61
N ASN A 638 -13.82 45.11 -2.29
CA ASN A 638 -12.63 45.90 -1.94
C ASN A 638 -11.84 46.44 -3.15
N GLY A 639 -12.21 46.06 -4.38
CA GLY A 639 -11.55 46.48 -5.62
C GLY A 639 -10.12 45.94 -5.82
N GLN A 640 -9.61 45.08 -4.92
CA GLN A 640 -8.26 44.51 -5.01
C GLN A 640 -8.28 43.13 -5.67
N GLN A 641 -7.31 42.89 -6.56
CA GLN A 641 -7.16 41.63 -7.29
C GLN A 641 -5.88 40.92 -6.84
N LEU A 642 -6.05 39.85 -6.06
CA LEU A 642 -4.93 39.00 -5.64
C LEU A 642 -4.39 38.16 -6.81
N LEU A 643 -5.31 37.69 -7.65
CA LEU A 643 -5.06 36.78 -8.76
C LEU A 643 -5.25 37.54 -10.09
N PRO A 644 -4.40 37.30 -11.10
CA PRO A 644 -4.48 37.98 -12.39
C PRO A 644 -5.62 37.47 -13.29
N ASP A 645 -6.37 36.46 -12.84
CA ASP A 645 -7.43 35.82 -13.60
C ASP A 645 -8.74 36.59 -13.45
N VAL A 646 -9.23 37.15 -14.57
CA VAL A 646 -10.46 37.95 -14.62
C VAL A 646 -11.67 37.18 -14.12
N GLU A 647 -11.68 35.86 -14.29
CA GLU A 647 -12.76 34.99 -13.83
C GLU A 647 -12.87 34.92 -12.30
N THR A 648 -11.87 35.40 -11.56
CA THR A 648 -11.89 35.42 -10.08
C THR A 648 -12.28 36.78 -9.49
N HIS A 649 -12.40 37.82 -10.31
CA HIS A 649 -12.67 39.19 -9.85
C HIS A 649 -13.98 39.28 -9.06
N GLY A 650 -13.89 39.85 -7.85
CA GLY A 650 -15.03 40.02 -6.93
C GLY A 650 -15.39 38.77 -6.12
N PHE A 651 -14.74 37.63 -6.35
CA PHE A 651 -15.04 36.36 -5.69
C PHE A 651 -13.83 35.68 -5.05
N SER A 652 -12.61 36.05 -5.43
CA SER A 652 -11.38 35.59 -4.74
C SER A 652 -11.28 36.15 -3.33
N LEU A 653 -10.70 35.37 -2.42
CA LEU A 653 -10.41 35.79 -1.04
C LEU A 653 -9.62 37.12 -0.98
N PRO A 654 -10.11 38.12 -0.23
CA PRO A 654 -9.42 39.41 -0.11
C PRO A 654 -8.28 39.37 0.92
N GLY A 655 -7.20 40.12 0.65
CA GLY A 655 -6.08 40.33 1.57
C GLY A 655 -4.98 39.27 1.52
N GLY A 656 -3.88 39.50 2.27
CA GLY A 656 -2.73 38.58 2.35
C GLY A 656 -2.94 37.39 3.29
N GLN A 657 -4.18 36.91 3.42
CA GLN A 657 -4.54 35.93 4.44
C GLN A 657 -4.44 34.51 3.89
N ASP A 658 -3.52 33.79 4.50
CA ASP A 658 -3.24 32.38 4.37
C ASP A 658 -2.75 31.90 3.00
N PHE A 659 -1.57 32.40 2.59
CA PHE A 659 -0.83 31.83 1.47
C PHE A 659 -0.59 30.32 1.61
N LYS A 660 -0.62 29.78 2.84
CA LYS A 660 -0.48 28.34 3.09
C LYS A 660 -1.73 27.57 2.71
N LEU A 661 -2.91 28.15 2.88
CA LEU A 661 -4.19 27.56 2.46
C LEU A 661 -4.15 27.13 1.00
N TYR A 662 -3.70 27.99 0.08
CA TYR A 662 -3.66 27.64 -1.35
C TYR A 662 -2.70 26.47 -1.63
N TRP A 663 -1.56 26.42 -0.97
CA TRP A 663 -0.62 25.32 -1.14
C TRP A 663 -1.16 24.01 -0.56
N GLN A 664 -1.69 24.06 0.66
CA GLN A 664 -2.28 22.90 1.32
C GLN A 664 -3.47 22.35 0.54
N LEU A 665 -4.29 23.25 -0.01
CA LEU A 665 -5.41 22.89 -0.86
C LEU A 665 -4.95 22.23 -2.16
N HIS A 666 -3.94 22.77 -2.83
CA HIS A 666 -3.32 22.11 -3.99
C HIS A 666 -2.90 20.68 -3.67
N GLN A 667 -2.17 20.47 -2.58
CA GLN A 667 -1.69 19.13 -2.19
C GLN A 667 -2.83 18.16 -1.88
N SER A 668 -3.91 18.64 -1.24
CA SER A 668 -5.10 17.83 -0.99
C SER A 668 -5.82 17.41 -2.28
N LEU A 669 -5.90 18.32 -3.27
CA LEU A 669 -6.52 18.06 -4.56
C LEU A 669 -5.67 17.13 -5.43
N ASP A 670 -4.36 17.35 -5.52
CA ASP A 670 -3.44 16.47 -6.25
C ASP A 670 -3.48 15.05 -5.67
N ARG A 671 -3.49 14.90 -4.34
CA ARG A 671 -3.66 13.57 -3.74
C ARG A 671 -4.99 12.95 -4.10
N TYR A 672 -6.08 13.72 -3.99
CA TYR A 672 -7.39 13.20 -4.33
C TYR A 672 -7.47 12.75 -5.80
N ARG A 673 -6.83 13.47 -6.72
CA ARG A 673 -6.66 13.07 -8.11
C ARG A 673 -5.83 11.79 -8.25
N GLN A 674 -4.70 11.68 -7.57
CA GLN A 674 -3.84 10.48 -7.62
C GLN A 674 -4.56 9.22 -7.12
N ILE A 675 -5.41 9.36 -6.10
CA ILE A 675 -6.22 8.26 -5.58
C ILE A 675 -7.36 7.91 -6.55
N GLY A 676 -8.01 8.93 -7.12
CA GLY A 676 -9.17 8.77 -8.00
C GLY A 676 -10.49 8.81 -7.24
N ILE A 677 -11.46 9.57 -7.79
CA ILE A 677 -12.78 9.81 -7.17
C ILE A 677 -13.54 8.51 -6.92
N VAL A 678 -13.55 7.61 -7.91
CA VAL A 678 -14.26 6.32 -7.84
C VAL A 678 -13.64 5.42 -6.77
N THR A 679 -12.32 5.28 -6.78
CA THR A 679 -11.56 4.46 -5.83
C THR A 679 -11.72 4.94 -4.39
N ALA A 680 -11.69 6.26 -4.14
CA ALA A 680 -11.92 6.83 -2.82
C ALA A 680 -13.35 6.55 -2.31
N LEU A 681 -14.35 6.65 -3.19
CA LEU A 681 -15.75 6.36 -2.86
C LEU A 681 -15.94 4.87 -2.55
N GLU A 682 -15.51 4.00 -3.45
CA GLU A 682 -15.61 2.54 -3.31
C GLU A 682 -14.99 2.07 -2.00
N ARG A 683 -13.78 2.55 -1.69
CA ARG A 683 -13.11 2.23 -0.42
C ARG A 683 -13.89 2.70 0.81
N SER A 684 -14.41 3.93 0.77
CA SER A 684 -15.18 4.47 1.91
C SER A 684 -16.46 3.67 2.13
N CYS A 685 -17.15 3.26 1.05
CA CYS A 685 -18.32 2.39 1.12
C CYS A 685 -18.00 0.97 1.60
N GLU A 686 -16.85 0.41 1.18
CA GLU A 686 -16.37 -0.90 1.64
C GLU A 686 -16.12 -0.91 3.15
N LEU A 687 -15.44 0.11 3.68
CA LEU A 687 -15.23 0.30 5.12
C LEU A 687 -16.55 0.48 5.87
N ALA A 688 -17.50 1.20 5.28
CA ALA A 688 -18.83 1.39 5.84
C ALA A 688 -19.62 0.08 5.88
N ASP A 689 -19.55 -0.76 4.84
CA ASP A 689 -20.21 -2.07 4.82
C ASP A 689 -19.62 -3.01 5.88
N PHE A 690 -18.29 -3.06 5.98
CA PHE A 690 -17.59 -3.80 7.02
C PHE A 690 -18.05 -3.37 8.42
N LEU A 691 -18.00 -2.06 8.70
CA LEU A 691 -18.38 -1.54 10.01
C LEU A 691 -19.86 -1.75 10.32
N ARG A 692 -20.74 -1.58 9.33
CA ARG A 692 -22.18 -1.79 9.46
C ARG A 692 -22.50 -3.21 9.93
N LYS A 693 -21.85 -4.22 9.35
CA LYS A 693 -22.03 -5.64 9.71
C LYS A 693 -21.56 -5.93 11.13
N GLU A 694 -20.33 -5.54 11.45
CA GLU A 694 -19.73 -5.81 12.77
C GLU A 694 -20.45 -5.08 13.89
N LEU A 695 -20.76 -3.78 13.70
CA LEU A 695 -21.42 -2.98 14.73
C LEU A 695 -22.84 -3.48 15.02
N SER A 696 -23.59 -3.85 13.98
CA SER A 696 -24.92 -4.46 14.18
C SER A 696 -24.85 -5.77 14.94
N LEU A 697 -23.87 -6.61 14.65
CA LEU A 697 -23.68 -7.86 15.38
C LEU A 697 -23.48 -7.61 16.88
N ARG A 698 -22.63 -6.64 17.25
CA ARG A 698 -22.36 -6.32 18.67
C ARG A 698 -23.56 -5.71 19.38
N LEU A 699 -24.22 -4.74 18.75
CA LEU A 699 -25.38 -4.07 19.35
C LEU A 699 -26.58 -5.02 19.49
N ASN A 700 -26.82 -5.90 18.51
CA ASN A 700 -27.86 -6.92 18.61
C ASN A 700 -27.55 -7.92 19.74
N THR A 701 -26.28 -8.31 19.89
CA THR A 701 -25.84 -9.20 20.97
C THR A 701 -26.04 -8.56 22.35
N ALA A 702 -25.88 -7.24 22.45
CA ALA A 702 -26.14 -6.47 23.67
C ALA A 702 -27.63 -6.13 23.89
N GLY A 703 -28.54 -6.56 22.99
CA GLY A 703 -29.97 -6.28 23.09
C GLY A 703 -30.37 -4.83 22.80
N ILE A 704 -29.51 -4.04 22.14
CA ILE A 704 -29.75 -2.63 21.85
C ILE A 704 -30.53 -2.50 20.53
N ALA A 705 -31.76 -2.00 20.61
CA ALA A 705 -32.60 -1.72 19.45
C ALA A 705 -32.01 -0.58 18.61
N HIS A 706 -31.74 -0.85 17.32
CA HIS A 706 -31.14 0.11 16.41
C HIS A 706 -31.51 -0.17 14.96
N TYR A 707 -31.41 0.85 14.10
CA TYR A 707 -31.51 0.70 12.65
C TYR A 707 -30.68 1.77 11.94
N TYR A 708 -30.25 1.49 10.70
CA TYR A 708 -29.56 2.49 9.89
C TYR A 708 -30.55 3.35 9.12
N LEU A 709 -30.34 4.65 9.09
CA LEU A 709 -31.11 5.58 8.25
C LEU A 709 -30.76 5.40 6.77
N ASN A 710 -29.53 4.99 6.48
CA ASN A 710 -29.09 4.70 5.11
C ASN A 710 -29.56 3.32 4.64
N GLY A 711 -30.18 3.25 3.46
CA GLY A 711 -30.60 1.99 2.83
C GLY A 711 -29.45 1.09 2.40
N PHE A 712 -28.29 1.68 2.06
CA PHE A 712 -27.08 0.99 1.60
C PHE A 712 -25.84 1.58 2.28
N PRO A 713 -24.67 0.89 2.27
CA PRO A 713 -23.43 1.44 2.78
C PRO A 713 -22.99 2.68 1.98
N THR A 714 -22.99 3.83 2.63
CA THR A 714 -22.46 5.10 2.12
C THR A 714 -21.23 5.48 2.96
N PRO A 715 -20.37 6.42 2.50
CA PRO A 715 -19.21 6.85 3.28
C PRO A 715 -19.53 7.37 4.69
N CYS A 716 -20.78 7.75 4.96
CA CYS A 716 -21.26 8.18 6.26
C CYS A 716 -22.40 7.28 6.73
N LEU A 717 -22.16 6.44 7.74
CA LEU A 717 -23.19 5.66 8.40
C LEU A 717 -23.94 6.51 9.42
N ALA A 718 -25.27 6.51 9.35
CA ALA A 718 -26.16 7.11 10.33
C ALA A 718 -26.97 6.03 11.05
N LEU A 719 -26.54 5.70 12.27
CA LEU A 719 -27.17 4.69 13.12
C LEU A 719 -28.16 5.35 14.08
N ALA A 720 -29.43 4.99 13.98
CA ALA A 720 -30.52 5.52 14.80
C ALA A 720 -30.88 4.57 15.96
N PHE A 721 -31.19 5.18 17.10
CA PHE A 721 -31.64 4.52 18.33
C PHE A 721 -32.96 5.13 18.78
N THR A 722 -33.92 4.29 19.16
CA THR A 722 -35.24 4.69 19.68
C THR A 722 -35.22 4.72 21.20
N ASP A 723 -34.70 3.66 21.82
CA ASP A 723 -34.79 3.41 23.27
C ASP A 723 -33.41 3.31 23.95
N TYR A 724 -32.36 3.79 23.28
CA TYR A 724 -30.99 3.83 23.78
C TYR A 724 -30.41 5.23 23.60
N ASP A 725 -29.80 5.79 24.64
CA ASP A 725 -29.07 7.06 24.57
C ASP A 725 -27.59 6.76 24.26
N PRO A 726 -27.10 6.98 23.03
CA PRO A 726 -25.70 6.74 22.67
C PRO A 726 -24.75 7.82 23.20
N TYR A 727 -25.24 8.85 23.90
CA TYR A 727 -24.41 9.96 24.36
C TYR A 727 -23.31 9.55 25.36
N PRO A 728 -23.54 8.68 26.36
CA PRO A 728 -22.48 8.17 27.22
C PRO A 728 -21.39 7.43 26.45
N LEU A 729 -21.77 6.58 25.48
CA LEU A 729 -20.84 5.91 24.57
C LEU A 729 -20.03 6.93 23.76
N TYR A 730 -20.68 7.96 23.22
CA TYR A 730 -20.02 9.05 22.50
C TYR A 730 -18.95 9.76 23.35
N ILE A 731 -19.25 10.07 24.62
CA ILE A 731 -18.30 10.69 25.56
C ILE A 731 -17.15 9.72 25.89
N HIS A 732 -17.46 8.45 26.11
CA HIS A 732 -16.46 7.41 26.35
C HIS A 732 -15.46 7.29 25.20
N LEU A 733 -15.97 7.16 23.97
CA LEU A 733 -15.14 7.08 22.76
C LEU A 733 -14.29 8.33 22.57
N HIS A 734 -14.86 9.51 22.84
CA HIS A 734 -14.10 10.77 22.78
C HIS A 734 -12.93 10.78 23.78
N GLY A 735 -13.11 10.24 24.99
CA GLY A 735 -12.05 10.07 25.98
C GLY A 735 -10.94 9.10 25.57
N LEU A 736 -11.16 8.28 24.53
CA LEU A 736 -10.20 7.34 23.96
C LEU A 736 -9.57 7.81 22.64
N ASP A 737 -9.73 9.09 22.29
CA ASP A 737 -9.33 9.68 21.02
C ASP A 737 -9.99 9.00 19.79
N ILE A 738 -11.23 8.56 19.94
CA ILE A 738 -12.08 8.06 18.86
C ILE A 738 -13.23 9.04 18.64
N HIS A 739 -13.20 9.75 17.53
CA HIS A 739 -14.14 10.85 17.27
C HIS A 739 -15.25 10.41 16.32
N VAL A 740 -16.47 10.29 16.84
CA VAL A 740 -17.72 10.15 16.06
C VAL A 740 -18.62 11.37 16.31
N LYS A 741 -19.82 11.41 15.74
CA LYS A 741 -20.80 12.47 16.03
C LYS A 741 -22.09 11.89 16.59
N CYS A 742 -22.56 12.45 17.70
CA CYS A 742 -23.88 12.17 18.26
C CYS A 742 -24.84 13.33 17.98
N ILE A 743 -26.06 13.03 17.53
CA ILE A 743 -27.19 13.95 17.39
C ILE A 743 -28.29 13.42 18.30
N LYS A 744 -28.77 14.25 19.25
CA LYS A 744 -29.82 13.86 20.20
C LYS A 744 -31.17 14.44 19.79
N ASP A 745 -32.23 13.78 20.26
CA ASP A 745 -33.61 14.27 20.28
C ASP A 745 -34.13 14.70 18.89
N ARG A 746 -33.73 13.97 17.85
CA ARG A 746 -34.20 14.26 16.49
C ARG A 746 -35.63 13.79 16.34
N GLN A 747 -36.53 14.71 16.01
CA GLN A 747 -37.92 14.42 15.69
C GLN A 747 -38.06 13.91 14.24
N LYS A 748 -38.72 12.76 14.06
CA LYS A 748 -39.15 12.25 12.76
C LYS A 748 -40.55 12.79 12.41
N GLU A 749 -40.94 12.69 11.14
CA GLU A 749 -42.24 13.19 10.66
C GLU A 749 -43.45 12.48 11.29
N ASN A 750 -43.26 11.24 11.72
CA ASN A 750 -44.26 10.45 12.46
C ASN A 750 -44.35 10.80 13.96
N GLY A 751 -43.58 11.79 14.45
CA GLY A 751 -43.52 12.20 15.86
C GLY A 751 -42.60 11.36 16.75
N GLU A 752 -41.90 10.38 16.19
CA GLU A 752 -40.91 9.56 16.90
C GLU A 752 -39.64 10.38 17.19
N THR A 753 -39.13 10.30 18.42
CA THR A 753 -37.84 10.90 18.79
C THR A 753 -36.74 9.85 18.68
N ILE A 754 -35.68 10.15 17.94
CA ILE A 754 -34.53 9.25 17.78
C ILE A 754 -33.21 9.94 18.12
N HIS A 755 -32.24 9.16 18.58
CA HIS A 755 -30.85 9.57 18.70
C HIS A 755 -30.04 8.98 17.54
N ILE A 756 -29.11 9.75 16.98
CA ILE A 756 -28.30 9.30 15.84
C ILE A 756 -26.82 9.35 16.19
N MET A 757 -26.15 8.21 16.04
CA MET A 757 -24.69 8.15 15.99
C MET A 757 -24.24 8.13 14.53
N ARG A 758 -23.50 9.16 14.14
CA ARG A 758 -22.94 9.32 12.80
C ARG A 758 -21.47 8.97 12.79
N ILE A 759 -21.11 8.12 11.84
CA ILE A 759 -19.76 7.58 11.68
C ILE A 759 -19.37 7.79 10.22
N GLY A 760 -18.41 8.66 9.97
CA GLY A 760 -17.84 8.85 8.64
C GLY A 760 -16.59 8.00 8.46
N LEU A 761 -16.44 7.42 7.27
CA LEU A 761 -15.38 6.47 6.93
C LEU A 761 -14.47 7.10 5.86
N PRO A 762 -13.40 7.80 6.26
CA PRO A 762 -12.38 8.27 5.32
C PRO A 762 -11.76 7.12 4.54
N TYR A 763 -11.47 7.33 3.24
CA TYR A 763 -10.88 6.30 2.38
C TYR A 763 -9.55 5.71 2.91
N TYR A 764 -8.81 6.49 3.71
CA TYR A 764 -7.50 6.09 4.22
C TYR A 764 -7.57 5.28 5.51
N GLU A 765 -8.74 5.15 6.15
CA GLU A 765 -8.85 4.33 7.35
C GLU A 765 -8.69 2.83 7.03
N THR A 766 -8.40 2.05 8.06
CA THR A 766 -8.11 0.62 7.94
C THR A 766 -9.05 -0.21 8.80
N ARG A 767 -9.36 -1.43 8.36
CA ARG A 767 -10.17 -2.37 9.15
C ARG A 767 -9.59 -2.61 10.55
N GLU A 768 -8.27 -2.67 10.67
CA GLU A 768 -7.57 -2.79 11.96
C GLU A 768 -7.96 -1.68 12.95
N ARG A 769 -8.02 -0.42 12.50
CA ARG A 769 -8.41 0.70 13.36
C ARG A 769 -9.91 0.75 13.60
N LEU A 770 -10.72 0.34 12.64
CA LEU A 770 -12.16 0.19 12.83
C LEU A 770 -12.48 -0.92 13.84
N PHE A 771 -11.72 -2.02 13.86
CA PHE A 771 -11.83 -3.06 14.87
C PHE A 771 -11.56 -2.52 16.28
N ARG A 772 -10.59 -1.61 16.46
CA ARG A 772 -10.40 -0.91 17.74
C ARG A 772 -11.68 -0.18 18.16
N PHE A 773 -12.32 0.57 17.26
CA PHE A 773 -13.59 1.23 17.55
C PHE A 773 -14.69 0.21 17.93
N ILE A 774 -14.85 -0.87 17.16
CA ILE A 774 -15.85 -1.92 17.43
C ILE A 774 -15.63 -2.54 18.81
N GLN A 775 -14.38 -2.85 19.18
CA GLN A 775 -14.04 -3.44 20.47
C GLN A 775 -14.36 -2.51 21.64
N GLU A 776 -14.10 -1.21 21.51
CA GLU A 776 -14.44 -0.26 22.57
C GLU A 776 -15.96 -0.08 22.71
N VAL A 777 -16.71 -0.10 21.59
CA VAL A 777 -18.17 -0.14 21.66
C VAL A 777 -18.66 -1.40 22.36
N GLU A 778 -18.17 -2.58 21.96
CA GLU A 778 -18.54 -3.88 22.54
C GLU A 778 -18.28 -3.93 24.05
N LYS A 779 -17.10 -3.48 24.50
CA LYS A 779 -16.76 -3.40 25.93
C LYS A 779 -17.72 -2.49 26.68
N PHE A 780 -18.00 -1.31 26.14
CA PHE A 780 -18.86 -0.32 26.79
C PHE A 780 -20.28 -0.86 26.97
N VAL A 781 -20.90 -1.36 25.90
CA VAL A 781 -22.27 -1.87 25.95
C VAL A 781 -22.39 -3.12 26.83
N SER A 782 -21.38 -4.01 26.81
CA SER A 782 -21.39 -5.20 27.66
C SER A 782 -21.35 -4.86 29.16
N ILE A 783 -20.57 -3.84 29.54
CA ILE A 783 -20.53 -3.36 30.94
C ILE A 783 -21.87 -2.74 31.34
N GLU A 784 -22.49 -1.95 30.47
CA GLU A 784 -23.82 -1.37 30.73
C GLU A 784 -24.88 -2.46 30.93
N THR A 785 -24.88 -3.51 30.09
CA THR A 785 -25.81 -4.64 30.23
C THR A 785 -25.62 -5.38 31.56
N VAL A 786 -24.38 -5.69 31.95
CA VAL A 786 -24.09 -6.36 33.23
C VAL A 786 -24.51 -5.50 34.42
N LEU A 787 -24.26 -4.18 34.38
CA LEU A 787 -24.69 -3.26 35.43
C LEU A 787 -26.22 -3.16 35.50
N ALA A 788 -26.91 -3.11 34.36
CA ALA A 788 -28.37 -3.09 34.30
C ALA A 788 -28.99 -4.39 34.86
N GLU A 789 -28.43 -5.55 34.53
CA GLU A 789 -28.85 -6.85 35.07
C GLU A 789 -28.61 -6.94 36.58
N ALA A 790 -27.44 -6.50 37.07
CA ALA A 790 -27.12 -6.46 38.49
C ALA A 790 -28.09 -5.55 39.28
N ILE A 791 -28.42 -4.38 38.72
CA ILE A 791 -29.40 -3.44 39.31
C ILE A 791 -30.81 -4.05 39.31
N SER A 792 -31.20 -4.78 38.26
CA SER A 792 -32.49 -5.49 38.19
C SER A 792 -32.59 -6.59 39.25
N LEU A 793 -31.53 -7.39 39.41
CA LEU A 793 -31.45 -8.45 40.42
C LEU A 793 -31.51 -7.90 41.86
N THR A 794 -30.97 -6.71 42.11
CA THR A 794 -31.13 -6.05 43.42
C THR A 794 -32.52 -5.44 43.65
N LYS A 795 -33.29 -5.14 42.61
CA LYS A 795 -34.69 -4.68 42.75
C LYS A 795 -35.64 -5.83 43.05
N ASP A 796 -35.43 -7.01 42.47
CA ASP A 796 -36.24 -8.20 42.75
C ASP A 796 -35.93 -8.86 44.11
N GLN A 797 -34.86 -8.43 44.80
CA GLN A 797 -34.56 -8.84 46.18
C GLN A 797 -35.06 -7.83 47.25
N VAL A 798 -35.75 -6.76 46.84
CA VAL A 798 -36.31 -5.73 47.75
C VAL A 798 -37.84 -5.60 47.60
N VAL A 799 -38.52 -6.62 47.05
CA VAL A 799 -40.00 -6.73 47.06
C VAL A 799 -40.46 -7.79 48.04
#